data_AF-A0A852Y8T8-F1
#
_entry.id   AF-A0A852Y8T8-F1
#
_cell.length_a   1.000
_cell.length_b   1.000
_cell.length_c   1.000
_cell.angle_alpha   90.00
_cell.angle_beta   90.00
_cell.angle_gamma   90.00
#
_symmetry.space_group_name_H-M   'P 1'
#
loop_
_entity.id
_entity.type
_entity.pdbx_description
1 polymer ?
#
loop_
_entity_poly.entity_id
_entity_poly.type
_entity_poly.pdbx_seq_one_letter_code
_entity_poly.pdbx_strand_id
1 'polypeptide(L)'
;MLRLVLATLTATIILLGGVAAGGPASDPASAAERAAPGAASAAASVAPSAASTPGAVDGAGSANSGAAPSAAGSASAAGEDTSEGPEPGAGSRGVVNAPTTSVLINELSNGSSRSRSDGFVELRNWGSDAVQLDGWKVYRCSSGGLRANDNDVEADLIGQTLAPGQLLTISKIGMPGALHTMQPYASTGFGIWLEDPQGRVADRVGVYPNQPWMTASECTPSTGSARNLPNSLDISTDQSWQRRAITGDSELDWVAAPATIDAPNATAAPARDDSGVVISEFATAGKKGSADDFVELRNDGSAPVDIGGWQLLRCTASGRLDHGNLQTTIAAGTELAPGARWLAAGTGFAGDADARYETGFADAGSGALLRTKAGLLADRVAVSQYGDSACQEGDAKLPAILDAVADESWQRAEPGSSAAASADAGDAAAAASTPGWIIAPRTPGAANATRESSVFRTAFAYPAKAERGVAISEIANDPGAPVLPAKLTQRNFIEIANYGERTIDVGGWTLRRCMADGLRAPAVQTTIPAGTKLKPGATWTVARAGTTDARGAQASYDTTLSFLGTGVWLADERGERVDSVGVYGRNELDSSIDTVSPCSKGLTLTTYLVDRMRGQSFQRVAFTGSDADDFRAAEATPGQRAKLDEDYRAETEARAGDTATGSAPAAEADTTASTAPTGVGAAKTDAAKADAAKTGAASTAKPLAGTAATVLRAWSGASQNGRLTAAHADGETPLDPASIGATSPADGSAPGASPEAVDHAYGYPYQRFELDATGLKTGSRIGWAGATTGRNELQLSVWTGSEWRRLAAGTDPTASGAPIALSGALKAGEIRDGKVIALVQDGPRTKATIDGGIDGRLENPDDYDLAISHVTDTQYLSDAYPEVYAEELSWIADNAASRKIAFATHTGDLVQNWVDPDQSDVRARAEFARASSIQGILDRAGVPNSVLPGNHDSKRGIDYTLFDEFFGPDRYAAQPWYGGSIAPGDNAANYSLISAGGADFLMLSLPYAYGEREIDWAERVVAAHPDRNVVVSTHEHLSPKLRDAPAQRSSSSRWVSRADELWDRVVAPNRNVIAVLSGHFHGIGQITTEDAGGLPGHDVVELLADYQEFRTHTGQRATGFQRLLQLDLASGTIAVDTFSTQLKATASYPYDYEQFLADNGSDASPSNDRPWNVIAAGTQDRYGDADDEFTAHVTFQYAKRVATTGLTTAGPAKPSTRDLALLPTTRPGRS
;
A
#
# COMPACT_ATOMS: atom_id res chain seq x y z
N MET A 1 -41.55 -5.74 21.82
CA MET A 1 -41.74 -7.17 22.17
C MET A 1 -40.37 -7.79 22.34
N LEU A 2 -39.89 -8.04 23.57
CA LEU A 2 -38.54 -8.58 23.82
C LEU A 2 -38.54 -9.46 25.09
N ARG A 3 -39.43 -10.47 25.13
CA ARG A 3 -39.63 -11.39 26.26
C ARG A 3 -40.14 -12.80 25.83
N LEU A 4 -39.86 -13.23 24.59
CA LEU A 4 -40.49 -14.44 24.03
C LEU A 4 -39.57 -15.30 23.12
N VAL A 5 -38.30 -15.47 23.49
CA VAL A 5 -37.37 -16.41 22.80
C VAL A 5 -36.56 -17.26 23.79
N LEU A 6 -36.27 -16.74 25.00
CA LEU A 6 -35.36 -17.39 25.96
C LEU A 6 -36.04 -18.41 26.90
N ALA A 7 -36.75 -19.40 26.34
CA ALA A 7 -37.58 -20.33 27.13
C ALA A 7 -37.54 -21.81 26.72
N THR A 8 -36.62 -22.25 25.84
CA THR A 8 -36.55 -23.64 25.36
C THR A 8 -35.13 -24.15 25.12
N LEU A 9 -34.29 -24.32 26.16
CA LEU A 9 -33.15 -25.25 26.11
C LEU A 9 -32.56 -25.67 27.48
N THR A 10 -33.29 -26.40 28.33
CA THR A 10 -32.69 -27.02 29.55
C THR A 10 -33.46 -28.24 30.09
N ALA A 11 -33.04 -29.47 29.74
CA ALA A 11 -33.24 -30.70 30.55
C ALA A 11 -32.62 -31.94 29.87
N THR A 12 -31.94 -32.80 30.66
CA THR A 12 -31.41 -34.15 30.27
C THR A 12 -30.26 -34.09 29.24
N ILE A 13 -29.10 -34.74 29.42
CA ILE A 13 -28.77 -36.02 30.08
C ILE A 13 -27.58 -35.89 31.07
N ILE A 14 -27.52 -36.78 32.06
CA ILE A 14 -26.38 -36.98 32.98
C ILE A 14 -26.06 -38.48 33.03
N LEU A 15 -24.78 -38.90 32.90
CA LEU A 15 -24.07 -39.89 33.76
C LEU A 15 -22.79 -40.51 33.14
N LEU A 16 -21.82 -40.80 34.03
CA LEU A 16 -20.60 -41.65 33.89
C LEU A 16 -19.45 -41.12 32.98
N GLY A 17 -18.21 -40.92 33.46
CA GLY A 17 -17.74 -40.77 34.85
C GLY A 17 -16.24 -41.09 35.12
N GLY A 18 -15.58 -40.25 35.92
CA GLY A 18 -14.31 -40.55 36.64
C GLY A 18 -12.98 -40.28 35.88
N VAL A 19 -11.80 -40.11 36.53
CA VAL A 19 -11.45 -40.08 37.98
C VAL A 19 -10.19 -39.22 38.23
N ALA A 20 -10.28 -38.22 39.13
CA ALA A 20 -9.29 -37.62 40.10
C ALA A 20 -7.78 -37.42 39.75
N ALA A 21 -6.94 -36.63 40.45
CA ALA A 21 -7.02 -35.75 41.64
C ALA A 21 -5.92 -34.65 41.54
N GLY A 22 -5.89 -33.54 42.29
CA GLY A 22 -6.79 -33.01 43.34
C GLY A 22 -6.25 -31.70 43.97
N GLY A 23 -7.09 -31.01 44.78
CA GLY A 23 -6.71 -29.83 45.61
C GLY A 23 -6.11 -30.22 46.98
N PRO A 24 -6.11 -29.35 48.04
CA PRO A 24 -7.02 -28.21 48.36
C PRO A 24 -6.29 -26.83 48.47
N ALA A 25 -6.89 -25.63 48.63
CA ALA A 25 -8.25 -25.10 48.91
C ALA A 25 -8.51 -24.56 50.34
N SER A 26 -8.85 -23.26 50.46
CA SER A 26 -9.59 -22.65 51.59
C SER A 26 -10.15 -21.23 51.28
N ASP A 27 -11.46 -21.05 51.45
CA ASP A 27 -12.25 -19.80 51.53
C ASP A 27 -12.85 -19.73 52.99
N PRO A 28 -13.74 -18.81 53.48
CA PRO A 28 -14.45 -17.68 52.85
C PRO A 28 -14.59 -16.38 53.70
N ALA A 29 -15.27 -15.33 53.17
CA ALA A 29 -16.54 -14.77 53.74
C ALA A 29 -16.98 -13.34 53.29
N SER A 30 -18.05 -13.28 52.48
CA SER A 30 -19.26 -12.39 52.57
C SER A 30 -19.24 -10.83 52.70
N ALA A 31 -20.02 -10.19 51.79
CA ALA A 31 -20.99 -9.07 52.01
C ALA A 31 -20.50 -7.67 52.46
N ALA A 32 -21.18 -6.52 52.21
CA ALA A 32 -22.24 -6.04 51.28
C ALA A 32 -22.43 -4.49 51.54
N GLU A 33 -23.15 -3.63 50.80
CA GLU A 33 -24.01 -3.68 49.60
C GLU A 33 -24.06 -2.27 48.90
N ARG A 34 -24.94 -2.08 47.90
CA ARG A 34 -25.50 -0.83 47.27
C ARG A 34 -24.98 0.56 47.70
N ALA A 35 -24.65 1.43 46.72
CA ALA A 35 -25.60 2.43 46.15
C ALA A 35 -24.92 3.52 45.27
N ALA A 36 -25.67 4.05 44.30
CA ALA A 36 -25.43 5.28 43.54
C ALA A 36 -26.75 6.12 43.57
N PRO A 37 -26.91 7.30 42.92
CA PRO A 37 -25.98 8.12 42.12
C PRO A 37 -25.98 9.62 42.54
N GLY A 38 -25.39 10.51 41.73
CA GLY A 38 -25.70 11.95 41.76
C GLY A 38 -24.64 12.85 41.11
N ALA A 39 -25.00 13.57 40.05
CA ALA A 39 -24.19 14.60 39.43
C ALA A 39 -24.80 16.00 39.66
N ALA A 40 -23.99 17.07 39.63
CA ALA A 40 -24.21 18.23 38.74
C ALA A 40 -23.29 19.45 39.04
N SER A 41 -22.65 19.94 37.98
CA SER A 41 -22.46 21.36 37.60
C SER A 41 -21.90 22.44 38.56
N ALA A 42 -20.87 23.15 38.05
CA ALA A 42 -20.75 24.62 38.03
C ALA A 42 -20.45 25.39 39.35
N ALA A 43 -19.84 26.58 39.33
CA ALA A 43 -18.93 27.28 38.38
C ALA A 43 -18.42 28.58 39.05
N ALA A 44 -17.49 29.31 38.39
CA ALA A 44 -17.17 30.73 38.62
C ALA A 44 -16.46 31.11 39.95
N SER A 45 -15.66 32.20 40.07
CA SER A 45 -15.02 33.10 39.08
C SER A 45 -14.12 34.15 39.78
N VAL A 46 -13.37 34.97 39.02
CA VAL A 46 -12.75 36.29 39.38
C VAL A 46 -11.57 36.20 40.41
N ALA A 47 -10.28 36.49 40.11
CA ALA A 47 -9.59 37.60 39.40
C ALA A 47 -9.55 38.94 40.20
N PRO A 48 -8.67 39.94 39.91
CA PRO A 48 -7.30 39.93 39.33
C PRO A 48 -6.30 40.87 40.11
N SER A 49 -5.21 41.30 39.44
CA SER A 49 -4.42 42.55 39.61
C SER A 49 -3.24 42.57 40.62
N ALA A 50 -2.13 43.31 40.38
CA ALA A 50 -1.58 43.87 39.13
C ALA A 50 -0.11 44.37 39.26
N ALA A 51 0.60 44.41 38.12
CA ALA A 51 1.63 45.37 37.66
C ALA A 51 2.88 45.72 38.51
N SER A 52 4.07 45.64 37.89
CA SER A 52 4.95 46.77 37.48
C SER A 52 6.47 46.43 37.48
N THR A 53 7.25 47.27 36.78
CA THR A 53 8.65 47.09 36.32
C THR A 53 9.53 48.29 36.78
N PRO A 54 10.79 48.51 36.32
CA PRO A 54 11.90 47.62 35.92
C PRO A 54 13.22 47.93 36.69
N GLY A 55 14.33 47.24 36.36
CA GLY A 55 15.70 47.66 36.73
C GLY A 55 16.78 46.85 35.98
N ALA A 56 17.90 47.48 35.62
CA ALA A 56 18.99 46.87 34.83
C ALA A 56 20.38 47.28 35.37
N VAL A 57 21.45 46.95 34.62
CA VAL A 57 22.84 47.49 34.61
C VAL A 57 23.97 46.50 35.03
N ASP A 58 24.82 46.22 34.04
CA ASP A 58 26.27 45.93 33.97
C ASP A 58 27.02 45.01 34.97
N GLY A 59 27.94 44.21 34.42
CA GLY A 59 29.04 43.54 35.15
C GLY A 59 29.99 42.76 34.23
N ALA A 60 31.23 43.22 34.02
CA ALA A 60 32.14 42.69 32.99
C ALA A 60 33.47 42.11 33.53
N GLY A 61 34.06 41.16 32.79
CA GLY A 61 35.44 40.65 32.92
C GLY A 61 35.60 39.24 32.30
N SER A 62 36.45 38.96 31.30
CA SER A 62 37.93 39.07 31.21
C SER A 62 38.68 38.00 32.04
N ALA A 63 39.72 37.28 31.60
CA ALA A 63 40.33 36.93 30.29
C ALA A 63 41.41 35.82 30.58
N ASN A 64 42.34 35.32 29.74
CA ASN A 64 42.81 35.60 28.36
C ASN A 64 43.64 34.39 27.83
N SER A 65 43.98 34.34 26.52
CA SER A 65 44.97 33.46 25.84
C SER A 65 44.71 31.94 25.83
N GLY A 66 45.19 31.14 24.87
CA GLY A 66 45.99 31.37 23.65
C GLY A 66 46.76 30.07 23.27
N ALA A 67 47.16 29.78 22.03
CA ALA A 67 47.07 30.52 20.77
C ALA A 67 47.04 29.56 19.56
N ALA A 68 46.69 30.06 18.36
CA ALA A 68 46.81 29.35 17.08
C ALA A 68 48.25 29.46 16.49
N PRO A 69 48.56 28.93 15.28
CA PRO A 69 48.25 29.71 14.07
C PRO A 69 48.02 28.94 12.73
N SER A 70 47.14 29.51 11.89
CA SER A 70 47.19 29.53 10.40
C SER A 70 47.08 28.20 9.60
N ALA A 71 46.65 28.18 8.34
CA ALA A 71 46.24 29.26 7.41
C ALA A 71 44.98 28.80 6.62
N ALA A 72 43.94 29.62 6.43
CA ALA A 72 43.78 30.64 5.36
C ALA A 72 43.70 30.03 3.94
N GLY A 73 42.71 30.36 3.10
CA GLY A 73 41.57 31.28 3.25
C GLY A 73 40.61 31.08 2.06
N SER A 74 39.64 31.92 1.69
CA SER A 74 39.01 33.12 2.26
C SER A 74 38.37 33.85 1.07
N ALA A 75 37.04 33.95 1.01
CA ALA A 75 36.34 34.93 0.17
C ALA A 75 34.97 35.22 0.79
N SER A 76 34.59 36.50 0.85
CA SER A 76 33.41 36.98 1.58
C SER A 76 32.59 37.94 0.74
N ALA A 77 31.26 37.86 0.85
CA ALA A 77 30.34 38.95 0.56
C ALA A 77 29.32 39.04 1.71
N ALA A 78 28.82 40.24 2.00
CA ALA A 78 27.94 40.52 3.12
C ALA A 78 26.78 41.45 2.72
N GLY A 79 25.76 41.50 3.56
CA GLY A 79 24.47 42.18 3.36
C GLY A 79 23.43 41.39 4.14
N GLU A 80 23.40 41.52 5.47
CA GLU A 80 22.68 42.55 6.23
C GLU A 80 21.17 42.27 6.31
N ASP A 81 20.70 42.15 7.56
CA ASP A 81 19.34 41.81 7.99
C ASP A 81 18.47 43.07 8.11
N THR A 82 17.19 42.96 7.74
CA THR A 82 16.07 43.52 8.55
C THR A 82 14.75 42.79 8.25
N SER A 83 14.37 41.88 9.15
CA SER A 83 13.02 41.69 9.72
C SER A 83 11.74 41.96 8.88
N GLU A 84 10.95 40.92 8.62
CA GLU A 84 9.50 40.91 8.90
C GLU A 84 8.98 39.45 9.07
N GLY A 85 7.85 39.26 9.76
CA GLY A 85 7.22 37.96 10.09
C GLY A 85 6.48 38.02 11.43
N PRO A 86 5.99 36.91 12.02
CA PRO A 86 5.73 35.57 11.45
C PRO A 86 4.21 35.29 11.33
N GLU A 87 3.81 34.21 10.63
CA GLU A 87 2.48 33.56 10.71
C GLU A 87 2.63 32.05 10.35
N PRO A 88 1.65 31.17 10.63
CA PRO A 88 1.89 29.73 10.83
C PRO A 88 1.62 28.83 9.62
N GLY A 89 1.97 27.54 9.76
CA GLY A 89 1.79 26.50 8.73
C GLY A 89 3.11 26.09 8.09
N ALA A 90 3.83 25.16 8.73
CA ALA A 90 5.11 24.63 8.22
C ALA A 90 5.41 23.25 8.83
N GLY A 91 4.54 22.27 8.56
CA GLY A 91 4.73 20.86 8.93
C GLY A 91 5.80 20.17 8.08
N SER A 92 6.98 20.77 7.93
CA SER A 92 8.03 20.27 7.06
C SER A 92 8.63 18.97 7.60
N ARG A 93 8.52 17.86 6.84
CA ARG A 93 9.47 16.74 6.91
C ARG A 93 10.89 17.14 6.44
N GLY A 94 11.12 18.42 6.15
CA GLY A 94 12.46 19.02 6.04
C GLY A 94 13.17 19.05 7.39
N VAL A 95 14.38 18.50 7.42
CA VAL A 95 15.12 18.23 8.65
C VAL A 95 15.50 19.51 9.42
N VAL A 96 14.97 19.65 10.64
CA VAL A 96 15.54 20.55 11.65
C VAL A 96 16.52 19.76 12.51
N ASN A 97 17.82 20.01 12.34
CA ASN A 97 18.92 19.22 12.96
C ASN A 97 19.13 19.47 14.47
N ALA A 98 18.17 20.08 15.15
CA ALA A 98 18.20 20.34 16.58
C ALA A 98 16.75 20.44 17.10
N PRO A 99 16.50 20.15 18.39
CA PRO A 99 15.19 20.39 19.00
C PRO A 99 14.71 21.83 18.78
N THR A 100 13.50 21.98 18.24
CA THR A 100 12.80 23.27 18.06
C THR A 100 12.38 23.89 19.39
N THR A 101 12.45 23.12 20.47
CA THR A 101 12.04 23.49 21.83
C THR A 101 13.06 22.96 22.85
N SER A 102 12.94 23.35 24.11
CA SER A 102 13.78 22.82 25.19
C SER A 102 13.20 21.63 25.96
N VAL A 103 11.99 21.16 25.62
CA VAL A 103 11.33 20.05 26.33
C VAL A 103 11.56 18.76 25.53
N LEU A 104 12.22 17.80 26.17
CA LEU A 104 12.62 16.53 25.57
C LEU A 104 12.14 15.34 26.40
N ILE A 105 12.01 14.20 25.74
CA ILE A 105 11.80 12.89 26.36
C ILE A 105 13.11 12.52 27.08
N ASN A 106 13.01 12.19 28.37
CA ASN A 106 14.13 12.12 29.30
C ASN A 106 14.42 10.70 29.81
N GLU A 107 13.38 9.95 30.15
CA GLU A 107 13.48 8.56 30.61
C GLU A 107 12.22 7.79 30.15
N LEU A 108 12.36 6.51 29.80
CA LEU A 108 11.22 5.67 29.43
C LEU A 108 11.46 4.17 29.67
N SER A 109 10.38 3.43 29.97
CA SER A 109 10.39 1.96 30.04
C SER A 109 9.02 1.36 29.73
N ASN A 110 9.01 0.12 29.24
CA ASN A 110 7.81 -0.71 28.98
C ASN A 110 7.67 -1.89 29.97
N GLY A 111 8.27 -1.82 31.17
CA GLY A 111 8.08 -2.83 32.22
C GLY A 111 8.77 -2.47 33.54
N SER A 112 8.52 -3.27 34.57
CA SER A 112 9.20 -3.19 35.88
C SER A 112 9.40 -4.57 36.49
N SER A 113 10.12 -4.63 37.61
CA SER A 113 10.26 -5.82 38.46
C SER A 113 8.92 -6.29 39.02
N ARG A 114 8.00 -5.35 39.23
CA ARG A 114 6.66 -5.59 39.79
C ARG A 114 5.71 -6.19 38.76
N SER A 115 5.85 -5.82 37.48
CA SER A 115 4.80 -6.00 36.48
C SER A 115 5.32 -5.83 35.04
N ARG A 116 4.95 -6.78 34.16
CA ARG A 116 5.15 -6.67 32.70
C ARG A 116 4.30 -5.57 32.04
N SER A 117 3.30 -5.04 32.74
CA SER A 117 2.36 -4.02 32.26
C SER A 117 2.60 -2.64 32.87
N ASP A 118 3.62 -2.50 33.73
CA ASP A 118 4.16 -1.20 34.12
C ASP A 118 4.83 -0.55 32.91
N GLY A 119 4.91 0.78 32.92
CA GLY A 119 5.58 1.56 31.88
C GLY A 119 5.37 3.04 32.13
N PHE A 120 6.31 3.85 31.69
CA PHE A 120 6.29 5.31 31.88
C PHE A 120 7.15 6.02 30.84
N VAL A 121 6.93 7.32 30.74
CA VAL A 121 7.79 8.28 30.06
C VAL A 121 7.90 9.55 30.91
N GLU A 122 9.10 10.10 31.01
CA GLU A 122 9.38 11.40 31.61
C GLU A 122 9.72 12.44 30.55
N LEU A 123 9.13 13.62 30.68
CA LEU A 123 9.55 14.81 29.94
C LEU A 123 10.43 15.68 30.83
N ARG A 124 11.44 16.34 30.24
CA ARG A 124 12.33 17.27 30.93
C ARG A 124 12.55 18.54 30.13
N ASN A 125 12.56 19.67 30.80
CA ASN A 125 13.03 20.92 30.21
C ASN A 125 14.55 21.06 30.39
N TRP A 126 15.29 21.04 29.27
CA TRP A 126 16.75 21.20 29.19
C TRP A 126 17.19 22.67 29.01
N GLY A 127 16.25 23.61 28.94
CA GLY A 127 16.50 25.03 28.64
C GLY A 127 16.65 25.92 29.88
N SER A 128 16.85 27.21 29.63
CA SER A 128 17.02 28.27 30.64
C SER A 128 15.72 28.84 31.20
N ASP A 129 14.60 28.62 30.53
CA ASP A 129 13.32 29.31 30.76
C ASP A 129 12.18 28.31 30.97
N ALA A 130 11.13 28.70 31.69
CA ALA A 130 10.00 27.82 31.99
C ALA A 130 9.05 27.70 30.80
N VAL A 131 8.65 26.47 30.44
CA VAL A 131 7.79 26.17 29.30
C VAL A 131 6.39 25.76 29.76
N GLN A 132 5.36 26.34 29.15
CA GLN A 132 3.97 25.91 29.31
C GLN A 132 3.65 24.80 28.31
N LEU A 133 2.93 23.76 28.75
CA LEU A 133 2.58 22.60 27.93
C LEU A 133 1.14 22.61 27.40
N ASP A 134 0.42 23.74 27.55
CA ASP A 134 -0.91 23.94 26.94
C ASP A 134 -0.86 23.71 25.42
N GLY A 135 -1.64 22.74 24.93
CA GLY A 135 -1.72 22.40 23.50
C GLY A 135 -0.61 21.48 22.97
N TRP A 136 0.37 21.10 23.79
CA TRP A 136 1.34 20.05 23.43
C TRP A 136 0.67 18.67 23.43
N LYS A 137 1.22 17.74 22.65
CA LYS A 137 0.71 16.37 22.57
C LYS A 137 1.84 15.36 22.78
N VAL A 138 1.49 14.24 23.41
CA VAL A 138 2.36 13.06 23.53
C VAL A 138 1.60 11.88 22.91
N TYR A 139 2.20 11.23 21.93
CA TYR A 139 1.65 10.05 21.27
C TYR A 139 2.55 8.84 21.50
N ARG A 140 1.96 7.64 21.55
CA ARG A 140 2.71 6.37 21.51
C ARG A 140 2.85 5.88 20.07
N CYS A 141 3.97 5.24 19.76
CA CYS A 141 4.07 4.31 18.64
C CYS A 141 3.77 2.88 19.10
N SER A 142 3.06 2.15 18.25
CA SER A 142 2.68 0.74 18.38
C SER A 142 3.89 -0.20 18.25
N SER A 143 3.68 -1.51 18.42
CA SER A 143 4.72 -2.52 18.13
C SER A 143 5.20 -2.50 16.67
N GLY A 144 4.38 -2.02 15.74
CA GLY A 144 4.71 -1.87 14.32
C GLY A 144 5.36 -0.53 13.96
N GLY A 145 5.88 0.24 14.92
CA GLY A 145 6.62 1.49 14.65
C GLY A 145 5.77 2.72 14.30
N LEU A 146 4.51 2.56 13.89
CA LEU A 146 3.56 3.64 13.59
C LEU A 146 2.96 4.24 14.86
N ARG A 147 2.65 5.54 14.87
CA ARG A 147 1.79 6.16 15.91
C ARG A 147 0.45 5.43 15.99
N ALA A 148 -0.15 5.44 17.18
CA ALA A 148 -1.41 4.75 17.45
C ALA A 148 -2.42 5.72 18.06
N ASN A 149 -3.62 5.73 17.47
CA ASN A 149 -4.73 6.61 17.84
C ASN A 149 -4.35 8.11 17.78
N ASP A 150 -4.15 8.67 16.59
CA ASP A 150 -3.76 10.08 16.38
C ASP A 150 -4.68 11.14 17.01
N ASN A 151 -5.86 10.75 17.50
CA ASN A 151 -6.80 11.58 18.26
C ASN A 151 -6.74 11.40 19.80
N ASP A 152 -6.08 10.35 20.31
CA ASP A 152 -5.91 10.07 21.76
C ASP A 152 -4.44 10.30 22.18
N VAL A 153 -4.19 11.33 22.97
CA VAL A 153 -2.85 11.58 23.58
C VAL A 153 -2.62 10.74 24.83
N GLU A 154 -1.36 10.44 25.15
CA GLU A 154 -0.95 9.65 26.33
C GLU A 154 -1.44 10.25 27.67
N ALA A 155 -1.45 11.58 27.75
CA ALA A 155 -1.98 12.34 28.87
C ALA A 155 -2.32 13.77 28.42
N ASP A 156 -3.27 14.38 29.12
CA ASP A 156 -3.57 15.81 29.00
C ASP A 156 -2.45 16.63 29.68
N LEU A 157 -1.82 17.53 28.91
CA LEU A 157 -0.74 18.42 29.37
C LEU A 157 -1.23 19.82 29.75
N ILE A 158 -2.53 20.10 29.65
CA ILE A 158 -3.10 21.42 29.98
C ILE A 158 -2.81 21.80 31.44
N GLY A 159 -2.37 23.04 31.65
CA GLY A 159 -2.00 23.59 32.94
C GLY A 159 -0.64 23.13 33.49
N GLN A 160 0.13 22.31 32.76
CA GLN A 160 1.47 21.90 33.17
C GLN A 160 2.52 22.94 32.78
N THR A 161 3.39 23.30 33.74
CA THR A 161 4.58 24.12 33.51
C THR A 161 5.84 23.33 33.88
N LEU A 162 6.82 23.28 32.98
CA LEU A 162 8.15 22.74 33.25
C LEU A 162 9.16 23.88 33.43
N ALA A 163 9.61 24.11 34.67
CA ALA A 163 10.75 24.96 34.97
C ALA A 163 12.08 24.35 34.46
N PRO A 164 13.17 25.14 34.33
CA PRO A 164 14.50 24.64 33.95
C PRO A 164 14.95 23.43 34.77
N GLY A 165 15.25 22.31 34.10
CA GLY A 165 15.65 21.05 34.71
C GLY A 165 14.55 20.24 35.38
N GLN A 166 13.30 20.72 35.41
CA GLN A 166 12.16 20.01 35.99
C GLN A 166 11.77 18.79 35.14
N LEU A 167 11.26 17.75 35.81
CA LEU A 167 10.73 16.52 35.25
C LEU A 167 9.19 16.50 35.30
N LEU A 168 8.55 15.80 34.37
CA LEU A 168 7.13 15.47 34.37
C LEU A 168 6.95 13.99 33.99
N THR A 169 6.65 13.16 34.99
CA THR A 169 6.39 11.72 34.82
C THR A 169 4.95 11.44 34.38
N ILE A 170 4.82 10.77 33.23
CA ILE A 170 3.58 10.17 32.72
C ILE A 170 3.71 8.65 32.83
N SER A 171 2.89 7.98 33.65
CA SER A 171 3.10 6.56 33.98
C SER A 171 1.84 5.70 33.96
N LYS A 172 1.99 4.38 33.92
CA LYS A 172 0.86 3.46 34.06
C LYS A 172 0.14 3.70 35.38
N ILE A 173 -1.19 3.87 35.37
CA ILE A 173 -1.98 4.01 36.62
C ILE A 173 -1.65 2.87 37.60
N GLY A 174 -1.19 3.22 38.80
CA GLY A 174 -0.58 2.27 39.77
C GLY A 174 0.95 2.32 39.89
N MET A 175 1.60 3.23 39.16
CA MET A 175 3.00 3.65 39.32
C MET A 175 3.07 5.08 39.90
N PRO A 176 4.23 5.52 40.42
CA PRO A 176 4.50 6.94 40.68
C PRO A 176 4.39 7.76 39.39
N GLY A 177 3.99 9.02 39.51
CA GLY A 177 3.92 9.98 38.41
C GLY A 177 2.94 11.12 38.68
N ALA A 178 3.01 12.18 37.87
CA ALA A 178 2.10 13.32 37.96
C ALA A 178 0.86 13.15 37.06
N LEU A 179 1.02 12.42 35.96
CA LEU A 179 -0.03 12.09 35.00
C LEU A 179 -0.03 10.56 34.75
N HIS A 180 -1.17 10.00 34.32
CA HIS A 180 -1.30 8.55 34.19
C HIS A 180 -1.98 8.06 32.90
N THR A 181 -1.41 7.01 32.30
CA THR A 181 -1.96 6.30 31.14
C THR A 181 -2.66 4.98 31.50
N MET A 182 -3.74 4.70 30.76
CA MET A 182 -4.59 3.51 30.96
C MET A 182 -4.06 2.26 30.23
N GLN A 183 -3.20 2.40 29.22
CA GLN A 183 -2.69 1.28 28.41
C GLN A 183 -1.18 1.04 28.61
N PRO A 184 -0.72 -0.22 28.77
CA PRO A 184 0.71 -0.53 28.82
C PRO A 184 1.37 -0.26 27.47
N TYR A 185 2.68 -0.04 27.44
CA TYR A 185 3.44 -0.02 26.18
C TYR A 185 3.64 -1.45 25.65
N ALA A 186 3.83 -1.58 24.34
CA ALA A 186 3.99 -2.90 23.72
C ALA A 186 5.35 -3.53 24.07
N SER A 187 5.34 -4.85 24.25
CA SER A 187 6.48 -5.60 24.81
C SER A 187 7.52 -6.05 23.77
N THR A 188 7.16 -6.08 22.49
CA THR A 188 8.06 -6.39 21.36
C THR A 188 8.77 -5.16 20.79
N GLY A 189 8.19 -3.97 21.00
CA GLY A 189 8.78 -2.66 20.71
C GLY A 189 7.73 -1.56 20.96
N PHE A 190 8.17 -0.33 21.20
CA PHE A 190 7.29 0.82 21.44
C PHE A 190 8.04 2.13 21.17
N GLY A 191 7.33 3.24 21.01
CA GLY A 191 7.98 4.55 20.88
C GLY A 191 7.13 5.67 21.47
N ILE A 192 7.73 6.85 21.62
CA ILE A 192 7.07 8.08 22.05
C ILE A 192 7.38 9.20 21.05
N TRP A 193 6.36 9.98 20.72
CA TRP A 193 6.43 11.18 19.87
C TRP A 193 5.89 12.37 20.66
N LEU A 194 6.66 13.45 20.74
CA LEU A 194 6.32 14.69 21.42
C LEU A 194 6.13 15.79 20.38
N GLU A 195 4.98 16.45 20.43
CA GLU A 195 4.53 17.45 19.47
C GLU A 195 4.19 18.77 20.17
N ASP A 196 4.61 19.88 19.58
CA ASP A 196 4.34 21.22 20.09
C ASP A 196 2.95 21.75 19.67
N PRO A 197 2.48 22.89 20.22
CA PRO A 197 1.15 23.44 19.89
C PRO A 197 1.04 24.02 18.47
N GLN A 198 2.05 23.83 17.61
CA GLN A 198 2.03 24.16 16.18
C GLN A 198 2.06 22.89 15.30
N GLY A 199 1.95 21.69 15.89
CA GLY A 199 1.98 20.42 15.17
C GLY A 199 3.40 19.99 14.76
N ARG A 200 4.46 20.59 15.33
CA ARG A 200 5.84 20.27 14.98
C ARG A 200 6.42 19.26 15.96
N VAL A 201 7.25 18.36 15.45
CA VAL A 201 7.98 17.39 16.28
C VAL A 201 8.97 18.14 17.18
N ALA A 202 8.81 18.00 18.49
CA ALA A 202 9.71 18.56 19.50
C ALA A 202 10.80 17.56 19.90
N ASP A 203 10.41 16.29 20.09
CA ASP A 203 11.31 15.15 20.33
C ASP A 203 10.60 13.83 19.96
N ARG A 204 11.35 12.76 19.73
CA ARG A 204 10.81 11.41 19.53
C ARG A 204 11.86 10.34 19.80
N VAL A 205 11.44 9.19 20.31
CA VAL A 205 12.30 8.02 20.52
C VAL A 205 11.55 6.71 20.23
N GLY A 206 12.17 5.85 19.42
CA GLY A 206 11.70 4.50 19.13
C GLY A 206 12.55 3.44 19.84
N VAL A 207 11.90 2.44 20.42
CA VAL A 207 12.51 1.31 21.13
C VAL A 207 12.14 0.01 20.41
N TYR A 208 12.96 -0.39 19.44
CA TYR A 208 12.69 -1.44 18.44
C TYR A 208 14.00 -2.08 17.93
N PRO A 209 13.93 -3.24 17.21
CA PRO A 209 15.11 -3.83 16.58
C PRO A 209 15.84 -2.92 15.57
N ASN A 210 17.16 -3.06 15.53
CA ASN A 210 18.07 -2.46 14.54
C ASN A 210 18.70 -3.48 13.58
N GLN A 211 18.63 -4.77 13.92
CA GLN A 211 19.29 -5.89 13.26
C GLN A 211 18.41 -7.14 13.32
N PRO A 212 18.41 -8.04 12.31
CA PRO A 212 19.22 -7.99 11.07
C PRO A 212 18.88 -6.84 10.11
N TRP A 213 17.65 -6.33 10.17
CA TRP A 213 17.26 -5.02 9.65
C TRP A 213 16.59 -4.20 10.76
N MET A 214 16.30 -2.93 10.49
CA MET A 214 15.79 -1.97 11.46
C MET A 214 14.28 -1.76 11.29
N THR A 215 13.53 -1.67 12.40
CA THR A 215 12.11 -1.24 12.32
C THR A 215 12.06 0.23 11.91
N ALA A 216 11.45 0.53 10.76
CA ALA A 216 11.22 1.89 10.27
C ALA A 216 10.06 2.58 11.04
N SER A 217 10.34 3.17 12.21
CA SER A 217 9.31 3.79 13.07
C SER A 217 9.20 5.30 12.88
N GLU A 218 7.96 5.82 12.90
CA GLU A 218 7.70 7.27 12.97
C GLU A 218 8.34 7.90 14.22
N CYS A 219 8.34 7.19 15.35
CA CYS A 219 8.93 7.65 16.61
C CYS A 219 10.48 7.65 16.59
N THR A 220 11.14 7.17 15.54
CA THR A 220 12.60 7.17 15.48
C THR A 220 13.14 8.44 14.80
N PRO A 221 14.18 9.11 15.33
CA PRO A 221 14.76 10.30 14.71
C PRO A 221 15.24 10.04 13.27
N SER A 222 14.71 10.79 12.30
CA SER A 222 15.09 10.70 10.88
C SER A 222 16.31 11.57 10.54
N THR A 223 17.33 11.55 11.39
CA THR A 223 18.49 12.47 11.33
C THR A 223 19.79 11.76 11.64
N GLY A 224 20.82 11.97 10.81
CA GLY A 224 22.16 11.43 11.06
C GLY A 224 22.20 9.90 11.11
N SER A 225 22.72 9.35 12.20
CA SER A 225 22.82 7.92 12.52
C SER A 225 21.48 7.32 12.98
N ALA A 226 20.39 7.65 12.29
CA ALA A 226 19.00 7.28 12.59
C ALA A 226 18.88 5.79 13.01
N ARG A 227 18.62 5.55 14.30
CA ARG A 227 18.73 4.24 14.95
C ARG A 227 17.76 4.13 16.13
N ASN A 228 17.13 2.96 16.27
CA ASN A 228 16.25 2.65 17.40
C ASN A 228 17.09 2.39 18.66
N LEU A 229 16.52 2.63 19.84
CA LEU A 229 17.04 2.02 21.05
C LEU A 229 16.65 0.53 21.05
N PRO A 230 17.55 -0.44 21.28
CA PRO A 230 17.15 -1.83 21.29
C PRO A 230 16.16 -2.12 22.42
N ASN A 231 15.18 -3.00 22.18
CA ASN A 231 14.18 -3.40 23.18
C ASN A 231 14.75 -4.46 24.15
N SER A 232 15.88 -4.11 24.77
CA SER A 232 16.77 -5.01 25.53
C SER A 232 16.89 -4.65 27.02
N LEU A 233 15.89 -4.00 27.61
CA LEU A 233 15.89 -3.60 29.03
C LEU A 233 15.70 -4.81 29.95
N ASP A 234 16.58 -4.96 30.95
CA ASP A 234 16.41 -5.96 32.02
C ASP A 234 15.42 -5.43 33.08
N ILE A 235 14.13 -5.54 32.75
CA ILE A 235 13.04 -5.12 33.63
C ILE A 235 13.02 -5.86 34.98
N SER A 236 13.65 -7.05 35.09
CA SER A 236 13.81 -7.74 36.37
C SER A 236 14.77 -7.03 37.35
N THR A 237 15.41 -5.96 36.88
CA THR A 237 16.24 -5.01 37.66
C THR A 237 15.74 -3.56 37.54
N ASP A 238 14.46 -3.38 37.17
CA ASP A 238 13.81 -2.08 36.96
C ASP A 238 14.54 -1.16 35.96
N GLN A 239 15.09 -1.72 34.88
CA GLN A 239 15.78 -0.90 33.87
C GLN A 239 14.83 -0.03 33.03
N SER A 240 15.32 1.16 32.72
CA SER A 240 14.77 2.13 31.78
C SER A 240 15.84 2.61 30.80
N TRP A 241 15.41 3.19 29.68
CA TRP A 241 16.27 4.00 28.81
C TRP A 241 16.31 5.43 29.35
N GLN A 242 17.50 5.94 29.63
CA GLN A 242 17.75 7.25 30.24
C GLN A 242 18.59 8.15 29.33
N ARG A 243 18.12 9.36 29.04
CA ARG A 243 18.83 10.34 28.22
C ARG A 243 19.95 11.01 29.03
N ARG A 244 21.19 10.84 28.59
CA ARG A 244 22.41 11.46 29.16
C ARG A 244 22.98 12.60 28.31
N ALA A 245 22.62 12.70 27.02
CA ALA A 245 23.06 13.77 26.11
C ALA A 245 21.97 14.13 25.06
N ILE A 246 22.28 15.15 24.24
CA ILE A 246 21.39 15.76 23.23
C ILE A 246 22.15 16.02 21.90
N THR A 247 22.97 15.06 21.49
CA THR A 247 23.77 15.08 20.25
C THR A 247 22.95 14.76 19.00
N GLY A 248 21.79 14.12 19.15
CA GLY A 248 20.96 13.61 18.03
C GLY A 248 21.29 12.18 17.61
N ASP A 249 22.33 11.57 18.20
CA ASP A 249 22.69 10.16 18.00
C ASP A 249 22.14 9.32 19.16
N SER A 250 21.31 8.31 18.85
CA SER A 250 20.66 7.45 19.85
C SER A 250 21.64 6.69 20.76
N GLU A 251 22.80 6.27 20.25
CA GLU A 251 23.80 5.51 21.02
C GLU A 251 24.60 6.41 21.95
N LEU A 252 24.84 7.67 21.54
CA LEU A 252 25.53 8.67 22.35
C LEU A 252 24.60 9.30 23.40
N ASP A 253 23.32 9.49 23.06
CA ASP A 253 22.35 10.22 23.89
C ASP A 253 21.72 9.39 25.00
N TRP A 254 21.63 8.06 24.85
CA TRP A 254 20.89 7.20 25.78
C TRP A 254 21.76 6.16 26.50
N VAL A 255 21.28 5.67 27.65
CA VAL A 255 21.88 4.58 28.41
C VAL A 255 20.80 3.73 29.08
N ALA A 256 21.00 2.41 29.15
CA ALA A 256 20.15 1.52 29.93
C ALA A 256 20.67 1.43 31.37
N ALA A 257 19.83 1.79 32.34
CA ALA A 257 20.17 1.80 33.76
C ALA A 257 18.91 1.56 34.64
N PRO A 258 19.04 1.20 35.93
CA PRO A 258 17.91 1.13 36.85
C PRO A 258 17.19 2.48 36.95
N ALA A 259 15.86 2.44 36.94
CA ALA A 259 15.01 3.61 36.74
C ALA A 259 15.17 4.71 37.79
N THR A 260 15.10 5.96 37.32
CA THR A 260 15.30 7.20 38.10
C THR A 260 14.06 8.10 38.08
N ILE A 261 12.86 7.51 38.11
CA ILE A 261 11.56 8.22 38.13
C ILE A 261 11.55 9.39 39.14
N ASP A 262 11.22 10.58 38.65
CA ASP A 262 11.20 11.86 39.38
C ASP A 262 12.59 12.27 39.96
N ALA A 263 13.70 11.74 39.41
CA ALA A 263 15.08 11.96 39.85
C ALA A 263 16.09 12.09 38.67
N PRO A 264 17.36 12.50 38.91
CA PRO A 264 18.33 12.71 37.84
C PRO A 264 18.89 11.40 37.25
N ASN A 265 18.76 11.26 35.92
CA ASN A 265 19.28 10.17 35.09
C ASN A 265 20.74 9.77 35.38
N ALA A 266 21.02 8.48 35.23
CA ALA A 266 22.37 7.94 35.17
C ALA A 266 23.13 8.44 33.93
N THR A 267 24.43 8.67 34.10
CA THR A 267 25.34 9.12 33.02
C THR A 267 26.17 7.98 32.41
N ALA A 268 26.13 6.79 33.01
CA ALA A 268 26.88 5.61 32.57
C ALA A 268 26.08 4.32 32.87
N ALA A 269 26.36 3.25 32.13
CA ALA A 269 25.70 1.96 32.30
C ALA A 269 26.14 1.28 33.62
N PRO A 270 25.32 0.37 34.19
CA PRO A 270 25.70 -0.43 35.35
C PRO A 270 27.00 -1.20 35.16
N ALA A 271 27.78 -1.32 36.24
CA ALA A 271 28.99 -2.13 36.25
C ALA A 271 28.67 -3.62 35.98
N ARG A 272 29.57 -4.29 35.26
CA ARG A 272 29.54 -5.72 35.00
C ARG A 272 30.57 -6.44 35.87
N ASP A 273 30.44 -7.75 35.96
CA ASP A 273 31.49 -8.62 36.46
C ASP A 273 32.62 -8.76 35.41
N ASP A 274 33.87 -8.86 35.88
CA ASP A 274 35.08 -8.92 35.05
C ASP A 274 35.87 -10.23 35.23
N SER A 275 35.26 -11.26 35.83
CA SER A 275 35.93 -12.52 36.19
C SER A 275 36.38 -13.38 34.99
N GLY A 276 35.80 -13.14 33.81
CA GLY A 276 36.04 -13.95 32.60
C GLY A 276 35.16 -15.20 32.47
N VAL A 277 34.14 -15.38 33.32
CA VAL A 277 33.14 -16.46 33.14
C VAL A 277 32.15 -16.06 32.04
N VAL A 278 32.13 -16.84 30.96
CA VAL A 278 31.26 -16.64 29.78
C VAL A 278 30.34 -17.84 29.57
N ILE A 279 29.22 -17.62 28.88
CA ILE A 279 28.43 -18.67 28.25
C ILE A 279 29.21 -19.17 27.03
N SER A 280 29.65 -20.43 27.06
CA SER A 280 30.47 -21.07 26.02
C SER A 280 29.64 -21.78 24.96
N GLU A 281 28.53 -22.41 25.34
CA GLU A 281 27.69 -23.20 24.44
C GLU A 281 26.21 -23.08 24.82
N PHE A 282 25.34 -22.98 23.81
CA PHE A 282 23.89 -22.81 24.00
C PHE A 282 23.10 -23.57 22.93
N ALA A 283 22.09 -24.34 23.34
CA ALA A 283 21.11 -24.93 22.42
C ALA A 283 19.70 -24.95 23.04
N THR A 284 18.69 -24.63 22.23
CA THR A 284 17.27 -24.62 22.62
C THR A 284 16.59 -25.98 22.50
N ALA A 285 17.21 -26.92 21.76
CA ALA A 285 16.73 -28.28 21.55
C ALA A 285 17.89 -29.21 21.19
N GLY A 286 17.58 -30.50 21.09
CA GLY A 286 18.46 -31.56 20.60
C GLY A 286 17.69 -32.68 19.92
N LYS A 287 18.37 -33.78 19.59
CA LYS A 287 17.74 -34.92 18.87
C LYS A 287 16.52 -35.53 19.56
N LYS A 288 16.32 -35.34 20.86
CA LYS A 288 15.09 -35.78 21.58
C LYS A 288 13.97 -34.73 21.62
N GLY A 289 14.17 -33.52 21.10
CA GLY A 289 13.21 -32.40 21.11
C GLY A 289 13.65 -31.23 22.01
N SER A 290 12.73 -30.30 22.29
CA SER A 290 12.97 -29.03 22.99
C SER A 290 13.17 -29.13 24.52
N ALA A 291 13.24 -30.33 25.07
CA ALA A 291 13.69 -30.58 26.45
C ALA A 291 15.12 -31.17 26.51
N ASP A 292 15.77 -31.33 25.34
CA ASP A 292 17.16 -31.77 25.16
C ASP A 292 18.07 -30.55 25.00
N ASP A 293 17.79 -29.50 25.78
CA ASP A 293 18.34 -28.16 25.71
C ASP A 293 19.34 -27.90 26.85
N PHE A 294 20.23 -26.90 26.70
CA PHE A 294 21.27 -26.61 27.70
C PHE A 294 21.95 -25.24 27.52
N VAL A 295 22.58 -24.78 28.60
CA VAL A 295 23.55 -23.68 28.66
C VAL A 295 24.82 -24.22 29.33
N GLU A 296 25.97 -23.98 28.71
CA GLU A 296 27.27 -24.23 29.33
C GLU A 296 28.02 -22.91 29.61
N LEU A 297 28.69 -22.86 30.75
CA LEU A 297 29.60 -21.78 31.16
C LEU A 297 31.05 -22.25 31.08
N ARG A 298 31.97 -21.35 30.72
CA ARG A 298 33.43 -21.56 30.67
C ARG A 298 34.15 -20.38 31.33
N ASN A 299 35.20 -20.65 32.10
CA ASN A 299 36.04 -19.59 32.66
C ASN A 299 37.21 -19.29 31.70
N ASP A 300 37.13 -18.17 30.97
CA ASP A 300 38.20 -17.66 30.10
C ASP A 300 39.21 -16.76 30.84
N GLY A 301 38.97 -16.51 32.13
CA GLY A 301 39.89 -15.81 33.04
C GLY A 301 41.10 -16.65 33.45
N SER A 302 42.09 -15.99 34.07
CA SER A 302 43.37 -16.61 34.45
C SER A 302 43.42 -17.15 35.88
N ALA A 303 42.32 -17.06 36.64
CA ALA A 303 42.20 -17.53 38.02
C ALA A 303 40.84 -18.23 38.27
N PRO A 304 40.72 -19.10 39.29
CA PRO A 304 39.44 -19.71 39.65
C PRO A 304 38.42 -18.68 40.15
N VAL A 305 37.14 -18.91 39.88
CA VAL A 305 36.02 -18.00 40.19
C VAL A 305 34.97 -18.71 41.04
N ASP A 306 34.59 -18.11 42.17
CA ASP A 306 33.46 -18.58 42.99
C ASP A 306 32.13 -18.17 42.34
N ILE A 307 31.59 -19.09 41.53
CA ILE A 307 30.28 -18.98 40.89
C ILE A 307 29.14 -19.44 41.82
N GLY A 308 29.43 -19.80 43.07
CA GLY A 308 28.42 -20.23 44.03
C GLY A 308 27.42 -19.12 44.38
N GLY A 309 26.13 -19.42 44.22
CA GLY A 309 25.04 -18.46 44.40
C GLY A 309 24.80 -17.51 43.22
N TRP A 310 25.49 -17.69 42.09
CA TRP A 310 25.15 -17.00 40.84
C TRP A 310 23.84 -17.54 40.27
N GLN A 311 23.16 -16.76 39.44
CA GLN A 311 21.86 -17.07 38.86
C GLN A 311 21.96 -17.22 37.33
N LEU A 312 21.43 -18.32 36.81
CA LEU A 312 21.17 -18.49 35.39
C LEU A 312 19.68 -18.21 35.12
N LEU A 313 19.41 -17.21 34.28
CA LEU A 313 18.06 -16.83 33.86
C LEU A 313 17.88 -17.05 32.36
N ARG A 314 16.63 -17.24 31.91
CA ARG A 314 16.25 -17.42 30.50
C ARG A 314 15.45 -16.22 29.98
N CYS A 315 15.62 -15.81 28.73
CA CYS A 315 14.69 -14.88 28.07
C CYS A 315 13.54 -15.62 27.36
N THR A 316 12.34 -15.02 27.32
CA THR A 316 11.18 -15.57 26.61
C THR A 316 11.36 -15.51 25.09
N ALA A 317 10.45 -16.12 24.33
CA ALA A 317 10.40 -15.97 22.87
C ALA A 317 10.12 -14.53 22.39
N SER A 318 9.51 -13.71 23.24
CA SER A 318 9.40 -12.25 23.06
C SER A 318 10.60 -11.48 23.64
N GLY A 319 11.72 -12.15 23.93
CA GLY A 319 12.96 -11.58 24.41
C GLY A 319 12.96 -11.06 25.87
N ARG A 320 11.83 -11.11 26.58
CA ARG A 320 11.64 -10.53 27.92
C ARG A 320 12.26 -11.38 29.03
N LEU A 321 12.58 -10.72 30.14
CA LEU A 321 13.21 -11.28 31.33
C LEU A 321 12.52 -10.75 32.60
N ASP A 322 11.85 -11.62 33.38
CA ASP A 322 11.19 -11.27 34.64
C ASP A 322 11.59 -12.20 35.83
N HIS A 323 10.90 -12.08 36.96
CA HIS A 323 11.22 -12.86 38.17
C HIS A 323 10.86 -14.35 38.10
N GLY A 324 10.01 -14.77 37.16
CA GLY A 324 9.70 -16.17 36.83
C GLY A 324 10.61 -16.77 35.75
N ASN A 325 11.63 -16.03 35.29
CA ASN A 325 12.59 -16.46 34.28
C ASN A 325 13.90 -17.07 34.86
N LEU A 326 14.03 -17.24 36.18
CA LEU A 326 15.17 -17.96 36.79
C LEU A 326 15.13 -19.45 36.40
N GLN A 327 16.19 -19.96 35.76
CA GLN A 327 16.35 -21.39 35.49
C GLN A 327 16.91 -22.12 36.71
N THR A 328 17.99 -21.60 37.30
CA THR A 328 18.63 -22.18 38.48
C THR A 328 19.57 -21.20 39.18
N THR A 329 19.85 -21.45 40.45
CA THR A 329 20.90 -20.79 41.24
C THR A 329 22.03 -21.79 41.47
N ILE A 330 23.25 -21.44 41.07
CA ILE A 330 24.43 -22.30 41.17
C ILE A 330 24.73 -22.62 42.64
N ALA A 331 25.07 -23.87 42.95
CA ALA A 331 25.25 -24.35 44.31
C ALA A 331 26.34 -23.57 45.08
N ALA A 332 26.12 -23.31 46.38
CA ALA A 332 27.08 -22.59 47.20
C ALA A 332 28.40 -23.38 47.34
N GLY A 333 29.52 -22.73 47.04
CA GLY A 333 30.84 -23.37 47.04
C GLY A 333 31.28 -24.00 45.71
N THR A 334 30.55 -23.77 44.61
CA THR A 334 31.02 -24.12 43.26
C THR A 334 32.09 -23.11 42.79
N GLU A 335 33.32 -23.59 42.65
CA GLU A 335 34.46 -22.83 42.12
C GLU A 335 34.80 -23.32 40.70
N LEU A 336 34.85 -22.41 39.72
CA LEU A 336 35.15 -22.70 38.32
C LEU A 336 36.59 -22.31 37.99
N ALA A 337 37.47 -23.30 37.81
CA ALA A 337 38.88 -23.09 37.46
C ALA A 337 39.06 -22.59 36.00
N PRO A 338 40.19 -21.95 35.64
CA PRO A 338 40.48 -21.52 34.27
C PRO A 338 40.35 -22.67 33.25
N GLY A 339 39.59 -22.42 32.17
CA GLY A 339 39.26 -23.40 31.13
C GLY A 339 38.30 -24.52 31.56
N ALA A 340 37.88 -24.57 32.82
CA ALA A 340 36.84 -25.50 33.28
C ALA A 340 35.45 -25.04 32.83
N ARG A 341 34.52 -26.00 32.79
CA ARG A 341 33.14 -25.82 32.34
C ARG A 341 32.13 -26.19 33.43
N TRP A 342 30.94 -25.62 33.34
CA TRP A 342 29.80 -25.92 34.19
C TRP A 342 28.52 -25.94 33.36
N LEU A 343 27.71 -26.98 33.50
CA LEU A 343 26.63 -27.31 32.57
C LEU A 343 25.26 -27.35 33.26
N ALA A 344 24.33 -26.50 32.81
CA ALA A 344 22.91 -26.57 33.16
C ALA A 344 22.10 -27.07 31.97
N ALA A 345 21.27 -28.09 32.17
CA ALA A 345 20.52 -28.71 31.08
C ALA A 345 19.06 -29.07 31.44
N GLY A 346 18.22 -29.20 30.41
CA GLY A 346 16.82 -29.59 30.54
C GLY A 346 16.61 -31.02 31.05
N THR A 347 15.34 -31.36 31.27
CA THR A 347 14.92 -32.68 31.80
C THR A 347 15.05 -33.82 30.78
N GLY A 348 15.10 -33.53 29.48
CA GLY A 348 15.31 -34.51 28.41
C GLY A 348 16.79 -34.74 28.03
N PHE A 349 17.68 -33.79 28.36
CA PHE A 349 19.10 -33.85 28.03
C PHE A 349 19.78 -35.12 28.54
N ALA A 350 20.51 -35.79 27.65
CA ALA A 350 20.97 -37.17 27.83
C ALA A 350 22.26 -37.34 28.67
N GLY A 351 23.14 -36.35 28.68
CA GLY A 351 24.44 -36.42 29.36
C GLY A 351 24.36 -36.11 30.84
N ASP A 352 25.51 -36.18 31.52
CA ASP A 352 25.68 -35.60 32.85
C ASP A 352 25.60 -34.07 32.77
N ALA A 353 25.10 -33.42 33.83
CA ALA A 353 25.03 -31.95 33.93
C ALA A 353 25.05 -31.56 35.42
N ASP A 354 25.76 -30.47 35.74
CA ASP A 354 25.93 -29.96 37.11
C ASP A 354 24.62 -29.41 37.72
N ALA A 355 23.72 -28.92 36.85
CA ALA A 355 22.39 -28.48 37.24
C ALA A 355 21.31 -28.93 36.24
N ARG A 356 20.07 -29.01 36.73
CA ARG A 356 18.87 -29.23 35.92
C ARG A 356 17.84 -28.15 36.16
N TYR A 357 17.07 -27.84 35.13
CA TYR A 357 15.92 -26.94 35.18
C TYR A 357 14.71 -27.59 34.48
N GLU A 358 13.50 -27.17 34.85
CA GLU A 358 12.26 -27.80 34.36
C GLU A 358 11.70 -27.20 33.07
N THR A 359 11.92 -25.90 32.84
CA THR A 359 11.38 -25.18 31.68
C THR A 359 12.47 -24.99 30.62
N GLY A 360 12.27 -25.57 29.43
CA GLY A 360 13.19 -25.42 28.31
C GLY A 360 13.30 -23.98 27.80
N PHE A 361 14.38 -23.70 27.06
CA PHE A 361 14.44 -22.55 26.17
C PHE A 361 13.48 -22.74 24.97
N ALA A 362 13.18 -21.68 24.22
CA ALA A 362 12.22 -21.72 23.12
C ALA A 362 12.88 -21.59 21.73
N ASP A 363 12.51 -22.45 20.79
CA ASP A 363 13.26 -22.61 19.53
C ASP A 363 13.10 -21.44 18.56
N ALA A 364 11.93 -20.80 18.50
CA ALA A 364 11.69 -19.63 17.65
C ALA A 364 12.36 -18.33 18.16
N GLY A 365 12.87 -18.35 19.40
CA GLY A 365 13.54 -17.23 20.04
C GLY A 365 13.67 -17.46 21.55
N SER A 366 14.82 -17.13 22.13
CA SER A 366 15.08 -17.22 23.56
C SER A 366 16.40 -16.51 23.92
N GLY A 367 16.95 -16.80 25.09
CA GLY A 367 18.29 -16.36 25.48
C GLY A 367 18.62 -16.82 26.89
N ALA A 368 19.88 -16.69 27.28
CA ALA A 368 20.38 -16.95 28.62
C ALA A 368 21.12 -15.72 29.16
N LEU A 369 20.94 -15.43 30.44
CA LEU A 369 21.63 -14.35 31.15
C LEU A 369 22.21 -14.87 32.47
N LEU A 370 23.49 -14.61 32.68
CA LEU A 370 24.24 -15.00 33.87
C LEU A 370 24.44 -13.79 34.78
N ARG A 371 23.90 -13.86 36.00
CA ARG A 371 23.99 -12.79 37.01
C ARG A 371 24.73 -13.29 38.24
N THR A 372 25.69 -12.51 38.74
CA THR A 372 26.45 -12.89 39.94
C THR A 372 25.59 -12.85 41.21
N LYS A 373 26.06 -13.48 42.28
CA LYS A 373 25.43 -13.41 43.62
C LYS A 373 25.31 -11.98 44.19
N ALA A 374 25.98 -10.99 43.58
CA ALA A 374 25.90 -9.57 43.93
C ALA A 374 24.95 -8.77 43.02
N GLY A 375 24.30 -9.42 42.05
CA GLY A 375 23.38 -8.78 41.09
C GLY A 375 24.05 -8.25 39.81
N LEU A 376 25.38 -8.32 39.68
CA LEU A 376 26.09 -7.86 38.48
C LEU A 376 25.81 -8.79 37.29
N LEU A 377 25.69 -8.23 36.09
CA LEU A 377 25.71 -9.00 34.84
C LEU A 377 27.12 -9.53 34.57
N ALA A 378 27.27 -10.82 34.31
CA ALA A 378 28.53 -11.43 33.91
C ALA A 378 28.57 -11.65 32.39
N ASP A 379 27.63 -12.42 31.84
CA ASP A 379 27.51 -12.65 30.40
C ASP A 379 26.05 -12.92 30.01
N ARG A 380 25.72 -12.75 28.72
CA ARG A 380 24.38 -13.01 28.17
C ARG A 380 24.45 -13.36 26.69
N VAL A 381 23.50 -14.16 26.24
CA VAL A 381 23.31 -14.52 24.83
C VAL A 381 21.82 -14.55 24.48
N ALA A 382 21.45 -13.96 23.35
CA ALA A 382 20.10 -14.03 22.79
C ALA A 382 20.11 -14.81 21.47
N VAL A 383 19.02 -15.55 21.23
CA VAL A 383 18.70 -16.22 19.97
C VAL A 383 17.35 -15.70 19.49
N SER A 384 17.26 -15.12 18.29
CA SER A 384 16.02 -14.59 17.72
C SER A 384 16.20 -14.30 16.23
N GLN A 385 15.14 -14.46 15.43
CA GLN A 385 15.18 -14.06 14.00
C GLN A 385 15.12 -12.54 13.82
N TYR A 386 14.45 -11.80 14.71
CA TYR A 386 14.20 -10.37 14.53
C TYR A 386 14.00 -9.59 15.83
N GLY A 387 13.07 -10.01 16.69
CA GLY A 387 12.77 -9.30 17.94
C GLY A 387 13.97 -9.24 18.88
N ASP A 388 14.15 -8.11 19.55
CA ASP A 388 15.23 -7.93 20.54
C ASP A 388 14.96 -8.67 21.86
N SER A 389 16.01 -8.80 22.68
CA SER A 389 15.94 -9.43 23.99
C SER A 389 16.81 -8.75 25.05
N ALA A 390 16.38 -8.78 26.31
CA ALA A 390 17.21 -8.41 27.47
C ALA A 390 18.47 -9.28 27.62
N CYS A 391 18.50 -10.47 27.01
CA CYS A 391 19.66 -11.35 26.96
C CYS A 391 20.63 -11.01 25.81
N GLN A 392 20.36 -9.98 24.99
CA GLN A 392 21.21 -9.57 23.86
C GLN A 392 22.21 -8.47 24.24
N GLU A 393 23.29 -8.33 23.48
CA GLU A 393 24.35 -7.36 23.78
C GLU A 393 24.43 -6.25 22.72
N GLY A 394 23.90 -5.06 23.04
CA GLY A 394 23.68 -4.01 22.04
C GLY A 394 22.61 -4.46 21.04
N ASP A 395 22.95 -4.46 19.75
CA ASP A 395 22.12 -5.09 18.71
C ASP A 395 22.37 -6.60 18.55
N ALA A 396 23.44 -7.14 19.16
CA ALA A 396 23.96 -8.45 18.84
C ALA A 396 23.13 -9.60 19.44
N LYS A 397 22.54 -10.38 18.53
CA LYS A 397 21.77 -11.60 18.80
C LYS A 397 22.07 -12.65 17.72
N LEU A 398 21.96 -13.91 18.09
CA LEU A 398 22.18 -15.06 17.21
C LEU A 398 20.87 -15.41 16.48
N PRO A 399 20.89 -15.80 15.19
CA PRO A 399 19.67 -16.20 14.48
C PRO A 399 19.07 -17.51 15.03
N ALA A 400 17.76 -17.68 14.95
CA ALA A 400 17.06 -18.85 15.51
C ALA A 400 17.06 -20.06 14.53
N ILE A 401 18.26 -20.51 14.15
CA ILE A 401 18.52 -21.43 13.03
C ILE A 401 19.37 -22.65 13.42
N LEU A 402 19.20 -23.18 14.63
CA LEU A 402 19.84 -24.45 15.02
C LEU A 402 19.03 -25.64 14.48
N ASP A 403 19.71 -26.60 13.86
CA ASP A 403 19.07 -27.84 13.43
C ASP A 403 19.22 -28.98 14.46
N ALA A 404 18.12 -29.28 15.15
CA ALA A 404 18.03 -30.36 16.14
C ALA A 404 18.22 -31.78 15.56
N VAL A 405 18.13 -31.97 14.23
CA VAL A 405 18.39 -33.28 13.58
C VAL A 405 19.89 -33.52 13.44
N ALA A 406 20.66 -32.46 13.20
CA ALA A 406 22.13 -32.48 13.18
C ALA A 406 22.78 -32.42 14.58
N ASP A 407 21.99 -32.20 15.65
CA ASP A 407 22.46 -31.96 17.03
C ASP A 407 23.27 -30.66 17.15
N GLU A 408 22.81 -29.59 16.51
CA GLU A 408 23.51 -28.31 16.49
C GLU A 408 23.37 -27.50 17.80
N SER A 409 24.41 -26.72 18.10
CA SER A 409 24.43 -25.69 19.13
C SER A 409 25.15 -24.44 18.64
N TRP A 410 24.86 -23.32 19.29
CA TRP A 410 25.67 -22.12 19.23
C TRP A 410 26.89 -22.29 20.14
N GLN A 411 28.09 -22.14 19.57
CA GLN A 411 29.36 -22.33 20.25
C GLN A 411 30.22 -21.06 20.14
N ARG A 412 30.62 -20.51 21.30
CA ARG A 412 31.52 -19.36 21.40
C ARG A 412 32.97 -19.81 21.18
N ALA A 413 33.74 -19.10 20.37
CA ALA A 413 35.12 -19.44 20.03
C ALA A 413 35.99 -19.70 21.29
N GLU A 414 36.91 -20.67 21.20
CA GLU A 414 37.89 -20.94 22.26
C GLU A 414 38.95 -19.82 22.33
N PRO A 415 39.48 -19.47 23.51
CA PRO A 415 40.53 -18.46 23.66
C PRO A 415 41.75 -18.75 22.78
N GLY A 416 42.14 -17.79 21.95
CA GLY A 416 43.25 -17.91 21.01
C GLY A 416 42.97 -18.74 19.74
N SER A 417 41.74 -19.22 19.53
CA SER A 417 41.35 -19.88 18.28
C SER A 417 41.09 -18.87 17.15
N SER A 418 41.40 -19.24 15.91
CA SER A 418 41.19 -18.39 14.72
C SER A 418 39.78 -18.53 14.11
N ALA A 419 38.79 -19.01 14.88
CA ALA A 419 37.45 -19.30 14.38
C ALA A 419 36.65 -18.04 13.99
N ALA A 420 37.00 -16.88 14.55
CA ALA A 420 36.28 -15.61 14.37
C ALA A 420 36.58 -14.86 13.05
N ALA A 421 37.09 -15.52 12.01
CA ALA A 421 37.72 -14.86 10.85
C ALA A 421 37.01 -15.05 9.50
N SER A 422 35.83 -15.68 9.45
CA SER A 422 35.08 -15.93 8.19
C SER A 422 33.72 -15.24 8.16
N ALA A 423 33.74 -13.91 8.24
CA ALA A 423 32.61 -13.06 7.87
C ALA A 423 32.91 -12.46 6.48
N ASP A 424 32.67 -13.23 5.43
CA ASP A 424 32.82 -12.81 4.03
C ASP A 424 31.40 -12.67 3.43
N ALA A 425 31.10 -11.51 2.84
CA ALA A 425 29.73 -11.09 2.57
C ALA A 425 29.23 -11.47 1.17
N GLY A 426 27.91 -11.64 1.02
CA GLY A 426 27.30 -11.86 -0.30
C GLY A 426 25.81 -12.22 -0.32
N ASP A 427 25.24 -12.65 0.81
CA ASP A 427 23.86 -13.16 0.86
C ASP A 427 23.12 -12.63 2.11
N ALA A 428 21.83 -12.31 1.98
CA ALA A 428 21.05 -11.72 3.08
C ALA A 428 20.92 -12.69 4.27
N ALA A 429 20.89 -14.00 4.01
CA ALA A 429 20.90 -15.04 5.03
C ALA A 429 22.26 -15.16 5.78
N ALA A 430 23.35 -14.60 5.24
CA ALA A 430 24.69 -14.67 5.83
C ALA A 430 25.03 -13.51 6.77
N ALA A 431 24.25 -12.42 6.75
CA ALA A 431 24.49 -11.21 7.55
C ALA A 431 24.47 -11.46 9.09
N ALA A 432 23.84 -12.54 9.55
CA ALA A 432 23.65 -12.86 10.96
C ALA A 432 24.82 -13.62 11.64
N SER A 433 26.06 -13.42 11.18
CA SER A 433 27.26 -14.02 11.81
C SER A 433 27.78 -13.17 12.97
N THR A 434 27.18 -13.33 14.16
CA THR A 434 27.65 -12.64 15.38
C THR A 434 29.13 -12.95 15.66
N PRO A 435 30.01 -11.94 15.75
CA PRO A 435 31.45 -12.17 15.92
C PRO A 435 31.78 -13.03 17.14
N GLY A 436 32.58 -14.08 16.91
CA GLY A 436 33.00 -15.02 17.96
C GLY A 436 32.04 -16.17 18.24
N TRP A 437 30.94 -16.32 17.50
CA TRP A 437 30.03 -17.48 17.58
C TRP A 437 29.96 -18.24 16.25
N ILE A 438 29.80 -19.57 16.34
CA ILE A 438 29.56 -20.47 15.22
C ILE A 438 28.45 -21.49 15.57
N ILE A 439 27.84 -22.09 14.55
CA ILE A 439 26.99 -23.27 14.69
C ILE A 439 27.82 -24.53 14.41
N ALA A 440 27.76 -25.51 15.30
CA ALA A 440 28.38 -26.82 15.11
C ALA A 440 27.64 -27.92 15.90
N PRO A 441 27.89 -29.22 15.62
CA PRO A 441 27.42 -30.31 16.46
C PRO A 441 27.88 -30.15 17.92
N ARG A 442 26.97 -30.43 18.86
CA ARG A 442 27.09 -30.18 20.31
C ARG A 442 28.36 -30.76 20.96
N THR A 443 28.96 -29.98 21.85
CA THR A 443 30.20 -30.27 22.59
C THR A 443 30.11 -30.21 24.13
N PRO A 444 28.98 -30.51 24.80
CA PRO A 444 28.85 -30.34 26.26
C PRO A 444 29.92 -31.12 27.04
N GLY A 445 30.63 -30.41 27.92
CA GLY A 445 31.76 -30.92 28.71
C GLY A 445 33.09 -31.02 27.94
N ALA A 446 33.14 -30.63 26.67
CA ALA A 446 34.32 -30.73 25.79
C ALA A 446 34.71 -29.36 25.21
N ALA A 447 35.84 -29.29 24.51
CA ALA A 447 36.24 -28.06 23.81
C ALA A 447 35.34 -27.78 22.61
N ASN A 448 34.95 -26.52 22.39
CA ASN A 448 34.08 -26.13 21.29
C ASN A 448 34.74 -26.38 19.93
N ALA A 449 33.93 -26.51 18.89
CA ALA A 449 34.39 -26.54 17.52
C ALA A 449 35.17 -25.26 17.15
N THR A 450 36.08 -25.42 16.18
CA THR A 450 36.89 -24.31 15.64
C THR A 450 36.50 -23.94 14.21
N ARG A 451 35.40 -24.51 13.70
CA ARG A 451 34.84 -24.33 12.35
C ARG A 451 33.33 -24.50 12.39
N GLU A 452 32.61 -23.61 11.73
CA GLU A 452 31.17 -23.73 11.51
C GLU A 452 30.83 -24.96 10.65
N SER A 453 29.69 -25.59 10.94
CA SER A 453 29.16 -26.75 10.20
C SER A 453 27.63 -26.80 10.15
N SER A 454 26.98 -25.62 10.13
CA SER A 454 25.52 -25.45 10.07
C SER A 454 24.86 -26.07 8.85
N VAL A 455 23.76 -26.79 9.07
CA VAL A 455 22.79 -27.21 8.06
C VAL A 455 22.13 -26.03 7.35
N PHE A 456 21.81 -24.95 8.07
CA PHE A 456 21.17 -23.75 7.49
C PHE A 456 22.16 -22.94 6.63
N ARG A 457 23.40 -22.75 7.09
CA ARG A 457 24.42 -21.99 6.35
C ARG A 457 25.19 -22.81 5.30
N THR A 458 24.92 -24.11 5.19
CA THR A 458 25.44 -24.93 4.09
C THR A 458 24.72 -24.53 2.80
N ALA A 459 25.34 -23.62 2.05
CA ALA A 459 24.88 -23.17 0.74
C ALA A 459 24.65 -24.37 -0.19
N PHE A 460 23.51 -24.38 -0.86
CA PHE A 460 23.13 -25.43 -1.81
C PHE A 460 23.12 -24.85 -3.22
N ALA A 461 23.89 -25.48 -4.12
CA ALA A 461 23.89 -25.17 -5.54
C ALA A 461 23.57 -26.46 -6.33
N TYR A 462 22.73 -26.34 -7.36
CA TYR A 462 22.48 -27.46 -8.26
C TYR A 462 23.74 -27.79 -9.07
N PRO A 463 24.03 -29.08 -9.32
CA PRO A 463 25.09 -29.46 -10.24
C PRO A 463 24.74 -29.04 -11.68
N ALA A 464 25.75 -29.02 -12.55
CA ALA A 464 25.60 -28.64 -13.95
C ALA A 464 24.50 -29.46 -14.66
N LYS A 465 23.87 -28.91 -15.70
CA LYS A 465 22.66 -29.48 -16.33
C LYS A 465 22.78 -30.95 -16.76
N ALA A 466 23.98 -31.41 -17.16
CA ALA A 466 24.27 -32.80 -17.52
C ALA A 466 24.48 -33.75 -16.30
N GLU A 467 24.71 -33.19 -15.12
CA GLU A 467 24.99 -33.89 -13.86
C GLU A 467 23.80 -33.88 -12.89
N ARG A 468 22.75 -33.08 -13.17
CA ARG A 468 21.48 -33.06 -12.41
C ARG A 468 20.94 -34.47 -12.22
N GLY A 469 20.60 -34.80 -10.98
CA GLY A 469 20.18 -36.15 -10.57
C GLY A 469 18.68 -36.26 -10.34
N VAL A 470 18.31 -36.73 -9.14
CA VAL A 470 16.93 -36.73 -8.65
C VAL A 470 16.69 -35.43 -7.87
N ALA A 471 15.52 -34.83 -8.06
CA ALA A 471 15.08 -33.61 -7.37
C ALA A 471 13.58 -33.72 -7.05
N ILE A 472 13.07 -32.89 -6.14
CA ILE A 472 11.64 -32.73 -5.87
C ILE A 472 11.00 -32.13 -7.12
N SER A 473 10.01 -32.81 -7.70
CA SER A 473 9.32 -32.40 -8.93
C SER A 473 8.01 -31.70 -8.66
N GLU A 474 7.28 -32.11 -7.62
CA GLU A 474 5.94 -31.60 -7.32
C GLU A 474 5.66 -31.68 -5.81
N ILE A 475 4.99 -30.67 -5.26
CA ILE A 475 4.56 -30.64 -3.85
C ILE A 475 3.15 -30.03 -3.72
N ALA A 476 2.32 -30.65 -2.90
CA ALA A 476 1.00 -30.16 -2.51
C ALA A 476 0.83 -30.27 -0.99
N ASN A 477 0.28 -29.23 -0.36
CA ASN A 477 0.19 -29.09 1.09
C ASN A 477 -1.25 -28.80 1.60
N ASP A 478 -2.28 -29.27 0.87
CA ASP A 478 -3.67 -28.92 1.19
C ASP A 478 -4.05 -29.30 2.63
N PRO A 479 -4.81 -28.44 3.34
CA PRO A 479 -5.33 -28.74 4.65
C PRO A 479 -6.45 -29.79 4.58
N GLY A 480 -6.78 -30.39 5.73
CA GLY A 480 -7.93 -31.29 5.84
C GLY A 480 -9.25 -30.52 5.99
N ALA A 481 -10.36 -31.24 5.94
CA ALA A 481 -11.64 -30.70 6.41
C ALA A 481 -11.57 -30.32 7.90
N PRO A 482 -12.25 -29.26 8.35
CA PRO A 482 -13.20 -28.43 7.59
C PRO A 482 -12.54 -27.36 6.70
N VAL A 483 -11.26 -27.05 6.90
CA VAL A 483 -10.55 -25.94 6.23
C VAL A 483 -10.51 -26.11 4.71
N LEU A 484 -10.28 -27.32 4.21
CA LEU A 484 -10.66 -27.64 2.84
C LEU A 484 -12.12 -28.13 2.83
N PRO A 485 -13.05 -27.45 2.13
CA PRO A 485 -14.44 -27.89 2.03
C PRO A 485 -14.54 -29.34 1.54
N ALA A 486 -15.29 -30.18 2.24
CA ALA A 486 -15.32 -31.65 2.04
C ALA A 486 -15.82 -32.14 0.65
N LYS A 487 -16.21 -31.22 -0.25
CA LYS A 487 -16.49 -31.45 -1.68
C LYS A 487 -15.21 -31.44 -2.56
N LEU A 488 -14.13 -30.84 -2.07
CA LEU A 488 -12.84 -30.74 -2.75
C LEU A 488 -11.91 -31.89 -2.33
N THR A 489 -10.91 -32.15 -3.17
CA THR A 489 -9.93 -33.22 -2.95
C THR A 489 -8.68 -32.66 -2.26
N GLN A 490 -8.38 -33.13 -1.05
CA GLN A 490 -7.15 -32.76 -0.33
C GLN A 490 -5.92 -33.37 -1.03
N ARG A 491 -5.15 -32.53 -1.72
CA ARG A 491 -3.84 -32.89 -2.27
C ARG A 491 -2.75 -32.62 -1.25
N ASN A 492 -2.23 -33.68 -0.65
CA ASN A 492 -1.14 -33.58 0.31
C ASN A 492 -0.12 -34.67 -0.01
N PHE A 493 0.89 -34.32 -0.82
CA PHE A 493 1.88 -35.26 -1.34
C PHE A 493 3.21 -34.58 -1.69
N ILE A 494 4.23 -35.41 -1.87
CA ILE A 494 5.57 -35.05 -2.36
C ILE A 494 5.88 -35.97 -3.54
N GLU A 495 6.34 -35.41 -4.64
CA GLU A 495 6.95 -36.17 -5.74
C GLU A 495 8.44 -35.81 -5.91
N ILE A 496 9.25 -36.82 -6.20
CA ILE A 496 10.61 -36.65 -6.71
C ILE A 496 10.71 -37.24 -8.12
N ALA A 497 11.53 -36.65 -8.98
CA ALA A 497 11.78 -37.12 -10.33
C ALA A 497 13.26 -37.13 -10.68
N ASN A 498 13.65 -38.05 -11.56
CA ASN A 498 15.00 -38.07 -12.13
C ASN A 498 15.08 -37.13 -13.35
N TYR A 499 15.93 -36.11 -13.25
CA TYR A 499 16.21 -35.13 -14.30
C TYR A 499 17.46 -35.45 -15.12
N GLY A 500 18.28 -36.41 -14.68
CA GLY A 500 19.51 -36.84 -15.36
C GLY A 500 19.33 -37.98 -16.36
N GLU A 501 20.41 -38.26 -17.11
CA GLU A 501 20.43 -39.25 -18.21
C GLU A 501 20.66 -40.71 -17.74
N ARG A 502 21.01 -40.93 -16.47
CA ARG A 502 21.30 -42.26 -15.91
C ARG A 502 20.19 -42.73 -14.96
N THR A 503 20.02 -44.05 -14.83
CA THR A 503 19.18 -44.62 -13.76
C THR A 503 19.89 -44.44 -12.41
N ILE A 504 19.15 -44.00 -11.39
CA ILE A 504 19.65 -43.75 -10.03
C ILE A 504 18.92 -44.69 -9.07
N ASP A 505 19.66 -45.33 -8.16
CA ASP A 505 19.08 -46.06 -7.02
C ASP A 505 18.82 -45.04 -5.91
N VAL A 506 17.58 -45.00 -5.44
CA VAL A 506 17.09 -44.09 -4.39
C VAL A 506 16.56 -44.85 -3.18
N GLY A 507 16.73 -46.18 -3.14
CA GLY A 507 16.33 -46.96 -1.99
C GLY A 507 17.14 -46.61 -0.74
N GLY A 508 16.47 -46.40 0.39
CA GLY A 508 17.08 -45.97 1.64
C GLY A 508 17.21 -44.45 1.79
N TRP A 509 16.97 -43.66 0.73
CA TRP A 509 16.88 -42.20 0.83
C TRP A 509 15.71 -41.79 1.72
N THR A 510 15.78 -40.61 2.33
CA THR A 510 14.74 -40.12 3.27
C THR A 510 14.17 -38.78 2.83
N LEU A 511 12.87 -38.62 3.06
CA LEU A 511 12.18 -37.34 3.03
C LEU A 511 11.91 -36.91 4.48
N ARG A 512 12.21 -35.65 4.79
CA ARG A 512 11.80 -34.98 6.04
C ARG A 512 10.97 -33.75 5.69
N ARG A 513 9.96 -33.45 6.50
CA ARG A 513 9.29 -32.14 6.43
C ARG A 513 10.06 -31.11 7.26
N CYS A 514 10.06 -29.86 6.81
CA CYS A 514 10.19 -28.72 7.70
C CYS A 514 8.78 -28.29 8.15
N MET A 515 8.67 -27.89 9.42
CA MET A 515 7.41 -27.58 10.10
C MET A 515 7.03 -26.10 9.91
N ALA A 516 5.90 -25.64 10.45
CA ALA A 516 5.40 -24.28 10.23
C ALA A 516 6.27 -23.18 10.88
N ASP A 517 7.19 -23.57 11.77
CA ASP A 517 8.25 -22.76 12.40
C ASP A 517 9.56 -22.71 11.57
N GLY A 518 9.60 -23.40 10.42
CA GLY A 518 10.78 -23.52 9.56
C GLY A 518 11.71 -24.69 9.88
N LEU A 519 11.61 -25.31 11.06
CA LEU A 519 12.58 -26.29 11.56
C LEU A 519 12.37 -27.70 10.96
N ARG A 520 13.45 -28.48 10.76
CA ARG A 520 13.33 -29.88 10.31
C ARG A 520 12.70 -30.75 11.39
N ALA A 521 11.69 -31.53 11.02
CA ALA A 521 11.08 -32.49 11.94
C ALA A 521 12.11 -33.57 12.36
N PRO A 522 12.25 -33.87 13.67
CA PRO A 522 13.07 -34.98 14.17
C PRO A 522 12.64 -36.35 13.63
N ALA A 523 11.34 -36.53 13.38
CA ALA A 523 10.80 -37.70 12.69
C ALA A 523 11.02 -37.61 11.16
N VAL A 524 11.44 -38.73 10.57
CA VAL A 524 11.44 -38.92 9.10
C VAL A 524 10.00 -38.94 8.60
N GLN A 525 9.72 -38.25 7.49
CA GLN A 525 8.39 -38.19 6.87
C GLN A 525 8.09 -39.48 6.10
N THR A 526 9.08 -39.98 5.35
CA THR A 526 9.10 -41.34 4.79
C THR A 526 10.53 -41.75 4.40
N THR A 527 10.78 -43.05 4.29
CA THR A 527 12.01 -43.63 3.74
C THR A 527 11.66 -44.39 2.46
N ILE A 528 12.39 -44.12 1.39
CA ILE A 528 12.13 -44.76 0.09
C ILE A 528 12.52 -46.25 0.17
N PRO A 529 11.65 -47.19 -0.27
CA PRO A 529 11.93 -48.63 -0.18
C PRO A 529 13.26 -49.04 -0.84
N ALA A 530 14.01 -49.92 -0.17
CA ALA A 530 15.31 -50.38 -0.63
C ALA A 530 15.25 -51.01 -2.04
N GLY A 531 16.13 -50.56 -2.94
CA GLY A 531 16.19 -51.00 -4.34
C GLY A 531 15.25 -50.29 -5.31
N THR A 532 14.50 -49.27 -4.88
CA THR A 532 13.73 -48.38 -5.78
C THR A 532 14.68 -47.64 -6.72
N LYS A 533 14.49 -47.80 -8.04
CA LYS A 533 15.36 -47.25 -9.08
C LYS A 533 14.62 -46.35 -10.06
N LEU A 534 15.01 -45.08 -10.11
CA LEU A 534 14.44 -44.09 -11.01
C LEU A 534 15.25 -44.00 -12.30
N LYS A 535 14.61 -44.41 -13.41
CA LYS A 535 15.09 -44.16 -14.78
C LYS A 535 15.00 -42.66 -15.11
N PRO A 536 15.72 -42.15 -16.12
CA PRO A 536 15.53 -40.79 -16.63
C PRO A 536 14.05 -40.46 -16.87
N GLY A 537 13.57 -39.36 -16.31
CA GLY A 537 12.17 -38.93 -16.43
C GLY A 537 11.15 -39.72 -15.60
N ALA A 538 11.54 -40.79 -14.90
CA ALA A 538 10.65 -41.48 -13.97
C ALA A 538 10.53 -40.71 -12.65
N THR A 539 9.35 -40.83 -12.03
CA THR A 539 9.03 -40.19 -10.75
C THR A 539 8.74 -41.20 -9.64
N TRP A 540 8.69 -40.72 -8.40
CA TRP A 540 8.23 -41.45 -7.22
C TRP A 540 7.45 -40.49 -6.31
N THR A 541 6.21 -40.85 -6.01
CA THR A 541 5.26 -40.06 -5.25
C THR A 541 4.99 -40.71 -3.89
N VAL A 542 4.97 -39.91 -2.82
CA VAL A 542 4.46 -40.28 -1.50
C VAL A 542 3.35 -39.31 -1.10
N ALA A 543 2.23 -39.84 -0.60
CA ALA A 543 1.06 -39.03 -0.25
C ALA A 543 0.54 -39.28 1.17
N ARG A 544 -0.21 -38.32 1.70
CA ARG A 544 -0.90 -38.42 2.99
C ARG A 544 -1.85 -39.62 3.03
N ALA A 545 -1.66 -40.51 3.99
CA ALA A 545 -2.56 -41.64 4.23
C ALA A 545 -4.02 -41.16 4.41
N GLY A 546 -4.95 -41.83 3.72
CA GLY A 546 -6.37 -41.48 3.70
C GLY A 546 -6.81 -40.50 2.60
N THR A 547 -5.89 -39.87 1.85
CA THR A 547 -6.23 -39.06 0.68
C THR A 547 -6.57 -39.91 -0.56
N THR A 548 -7.05 -39.26 -1.62
CA THR A 548 -7.13 -39.83 -2.97
C THR A 548 -5.77 -40.30 -3.46
N ASP A 549 -4.75 -39.47 -3.27
CA ASP A 549 -3.47 -39.56 -3.97
C ASP A 549 -2.64 -40.73 -3.43
N ALA A 550 -2.83 -41.06 -2.14
CA ALA A 550 -2.30 -42.28 -1.52
C ALA A 550 -2.81 -43.60 -2.14
N ARG A 551 -3.76 -43.56 -3.09
CA ARG A 551 -4.15 -44.73 -3.91
C ARG A 551 -3.35 -44.87 -5.21
N GLY A 552 -2.64 -43.82 -5.65
CA GLY A 552 -1.73 -43.83 -6.81
C GLY A 552 -0.25 -43.74 -6.44
N ALA A 553 0.07 -43.13 -5.29
CA ALA A 553 1.42 -43.00 -4.76
C ALA A 553 2.07 -44.37 -4.44
N GLN A 554 3.41 -44.44 -4.51
CA GLN A 554 4.15 -45.67 -4.23
C GLN A 554 4.49 -45.86 -2.75
N ALA A 555 4.21 -44.86 -1.91
CA ALA A 555 4.24 -44.92 -0.46
C ALA A 555 3.25 -43.92 0.15
N SER A 556 3.05 -43.99 1.48
CA SER A 556 2.22 -43.01 2.22
C SER A 556 2.87 -42.53 3.52
N TYR A 557 2.42 -41.38 4.03
CA TYR A 557 2.81 -40.82 5.34
C TYR A 557 1.58 -40.38 6.16
N ASP A 558 1.68 -40.40 7.50
CA ASP A 558 0.53 -40.08 8.37
C ASP A 558 0.43 -38.60 8.78
N THR A 559 1.56 -37.91 8.98
CA THR A 559 1.58 -36.50 9.38
C THR A 559 1.39 -35.59 8.16
N THR A 560 0.41 -34.69 8.21
CA THR A 560 0.14 -33.71 7.14
C THR A 560 1.33 -32.78 6.90
N LEU A 561 1.63 -32.46 5.64
CA LEU A 561 2.39 -31.25 5.31
C LEU A 561 1.53 -30.04 5.68
N SER A 562 2.13 -29.04 6.33
CA SER A 562 1.38 -27.93 6.91
C SER A 562 0.91 -26.94 5.82
N PHE A 563 -0.35 -26.51 5.95
CA PHE A 563 -0.91 -25.44 5.13
C PHE A 563 -0.33 -24.08 5.50
N LEU A 564 -0.12 -23.80 6.81
CA LEU A 564 0.37 -22.52 7.35
C LEU A 564 1.89 -22.31 7.17
N GLY A 565 2.45 -22.83 6.08
CA GLY A 565 3.89 -22.94 5.82
C GLY A 565 4.46 -24.32 6.13
N THR A 566 5.31 -24.84 5.26
CA THR A 566 5.97 -26.15 5.36
C THR A 566 7.12 -26.26 4.35
N GLY A 567 8.09 -27.13 4.59
CA GLY A 567 9.13 -27.46 3.62
C GLY A 567 9.37 -28.95 3.49
N VAL A 568 10.19 -29.34 2.51
CA VAL A 568 10.63 -30.72 2.31
C VAL A 568 12.14 -30.75 2.11
N TRP A 569 12.81 -31.66 2.81
CA TRP A 569 14.23 -31.98 2.67
C TRP A 569 14.38 -33.42 2.16
N LEU A 570 15.01 -33.58 0.99
CA LEU A 570 15.37 -34.87 0.42
C LEU A 570 16.84 -35.17 0.74
N ALA A 571 17.09 -36.31 1.38
CA ALA A 571 18.43 -36.76 1.74
C ALA A 571 18.74 -38.16 1.20
N ASP A 572 20.02 -38.40 0.87
CA ASP A 572 20.49 -39.70 0.38
C ASP A 572 20.62 -40.75 1.50
N GLU A 573 21.21 -41.92 1.19
CA GLU A 573 21.47 -43.00 2.15
C GLU A 573 22.42 -42.62 3.32
N ARG A 574 23.20 -41.55 3.19
CA ARG A 574 24.13 -41.02 4.22
C ARG A 574 23.53 -39.85 5.00
N GLY A 575 22.41 -39.30 4.52
CA GLY A 575 21.79 -38.10 5.06
C GLY A 575 22.23 -36.80 4.37
N GLU A 576 23.00 -36.87 3.28
CA GLU A 576 23.48 -35.71 2.52
C GLU A 576 22.32 -35.05 1.75
N ARG A 577 22.26 -33.71 1.71
CA ARG A 577 21.20 -32.93 1.03
C ARG A 577 21.24 -33.20 -0.47
N VAL A 578 20.16 -33.76 -1.03
CA VAL A 578 20.03 -33.97 -2.49
C VAL A 578 19.24 -32.84 -3.12
N ASP A 579 18.12 -32.45 -2.50
CA ASP A 579 17.29 -31.31 -2.91
C ASP A 579 16.40 -30.87 -1.73
N SER A 580 15.79 -29.70 -1.83
CA SER A 580 14.77 -29.24 -0.90
C SER A 580 13.85 -28.19 -1.53
N VAL A 581 12.73 -27.92 -0.89
CA VAL A 581 11.83 -26.80 -1.21
C VAL A 581 11.14 -26.28 0.05
N GLY A 582 11.03 -24.95 0.18
CA GLY A 582 10.26 -24.26 1.22
C GLY A 582 9.03 -23.54 0.66
N VAL A 583 7.85 -23.81 1.24
CA VAL A 583 6.60 -23.06 1.03
C VAL A 583 6.34 -22.30 2.32
N TYR A 584 6.79 -21.04 2.40
CA TYR A 584 6.82 -20.27 3.65
C TYR A 584 6.38 -18.82 3.52
N GLY A 585 6.34 -18.24 2.32
CA GLY A 585 5.88 -16.88 2.11
C GLY A 585 4.40 -16.75 2.46
N ARG A 586 4.06 -15.81 3.34
CA ARG A 586 2.69 -15.52 3.78
C ARG A 586 2.25 -14.13 3.28
N ASN A 587 1.74 -14.08 2.05
CA ASN A 587 1.35 -12.85 1.32
C ASN A 587 0.32 -11.91 2.00
N GLU A 588 -0.20 -12.26 3.18
CA GLU A 588 -1.53 -11.82 3.62
C GLU A 588 -1.60 -11.46 5.12
N LEU A 589 -0.48 -11.02 5.72
CA LEU A 589 -0.39 -10.67 7.14
C LEU A 589 0.38 -9.36 7.36
N ASP A 590 -0.06 -8.55 8.33
CA ASP A 590 0.61 -7.29 8.74
C ASP A 590 1.90 -7.55 9.57
N SER A 591 2.81 -8.40 9.09
CA SER A 591 4.06 -8.77 9.81
C SER A 591 5.04 -9.52 8.91
N SER A 592 6.29 -9.67 9.34
CA SER A 592 7.35 -10.42 8.62
C SER A 592 6.88 -11.77 8.06
N ILE A 593 6.93 -11.87 6.73
CA ILE A 593 6.21 -12.85 5.89
C ILE A 593 6.95 -14.15 5.54
N ASP A 594 8.28 -14.16 5.61
CA ASP A 594 9.12 -15.29 5.17
C ASP A 594 9.73 -16.01 6.39
N THR A 595 9.34 -17.27 6.58
CA THR A 595 9.88 -18.11 7.66
C THR A 595 11.21 -18.75 7.23
N VAL A 596 12.29 -18.45 7.95
CA VAL A 596 13.63 -19.02 7.70
C VAL A 596 13.61 -20.54 7.93
N SER A 597 14.03 -21.32 6.94
CA SER A 597 14.00 -22.78 6.97
C SER A 597 15.18 -23.38 6.19
N PRO A 598 15.78 -24.50 6.63
CA PRO A 598 16.84 -25.17 5.87
C PRO A 598 16.25 -26.02 4.73
N CYS A 599 14.93 -26.21 4.68
CA CYS A 599 14.26 -26.72 3.48
C CYS A 599 14.17 -25.66 2.37
N SER A 600 14.25 -24.37 2.70
CA SER A 600 14.18 -23.30 1.71
C SER A 600 15.48 -23.15 0.91
N LYS A 601 15.36 -22.48 -0.24
CA LYS A 601 16.45 -21.99 -1.07
C LYS A 601 16.05 -20.63 -1.67
N GLY A 602 16.89 -19.61 -1.59
CA GLY A 602 16.56 -18.25 -2.05
C GLY A 602 15.22 -17.74 -1.48
N LEU A 603 14.40 -17.11 -2.33
CA LEU A 603 13.04 -16.72 -1.97
C LEU A 603 12.12 -17.95 -1.88
N THR A 604 11.30 -18.00 -0.82
CA THR A 604 10.42 -19.15 -0.55
C THR A 604 9.12 -19.07 -1.36
N LEU A 605 8.48 -20.21 -1.61
CA LEU A 605 7.19 -20.25 -2.31
C LEU A 605 6.05 -19.66 -1.43
N THR A 606 5.19 -18.89 -2.08
CA THR A 606 4.05 -18.21 -1.45
C THR A 606 2.91 -19.20 -1.18
N THR A 607 2.52 -19.36 0.09
CA THR A 607 1.58 -20.37 0.63
C THR A 607 0.23 -20.43 -0.10
N TYR A 608 -0.27 -19.26 -0.51
CA TYR A 608 -1.59 -19.06 -1.08
C TYR A 608 -1.63 -19.05 -2.62
N LEU A 609 -0.48 -19.23 -3.28
CA LEU A 609 -0.34 -19.16 -4.75
C LEU A 609 -1.10 -20.25 -5.53
N VAL A 610 -1.32 -21.43 -4.93
CA VAL A 610 -1.99 -22.55 -5.60
C VAL A 610 -3.51 -22.49 -5.45
N ASP A 611 -4.23 -22.47 -6.59
CA ASP A 611 -5.69 -22.59 -6.65
C ASP A 611 -6.11 -24.04 -6.34
N ARG A 612 -6.59 -24.26 -5.12
CA ARG A 612 -6.98 -25.57 -4.59
C ARG A 612 -8.36 -26.06 -5.11
N MET A 613 -9.12 -25.20 -5.79
CA MET A 613 -10.36 -25.57 -6.48
C MET A 613 -10.13 -26.06 -7.90
N ARG A 614 -9.25 -25.39 -8.67
CA ARG A 614 -8.65 -25.95 -9.89
C ARG A 614 -7.76 -27.15 -9.58
N GLY A 615 -7.33 -27.29 -8.33
CA GLY A 615 -6.61 -28.47 -7.86
C GLY A 615 -5.14 -28.42 -8.19
N GLN A 616 -4.55 -27.25 -8.05
CA GLN A 616 -3.16 -26.99 -8.33
C GLN A 616 -2.21 -27.52 -7.25
N SER A 617 -0.94 -27.56 -7.63
CA SER A 617 0.24 -27.94 -6.86
C SER A 617 1.39 -27.00 -7.25
N PHE A 618 2.50 -27.03 -6.50
CA PHE A 618 3.74 -26.41 -6.97
C PHE A 618 4.53 -27.43 -7.79
N GLN A 619 4.78 -27.12 -9.07
CA GLN A 619 5.54 -27.96 -10.01
C GLN A 619 6.85 -27.30 -10.40
N ARG A 620 7.94 -28.07 -10.39
CA ARG A 620 9.28 -27.60 -10.75
C ARG A 620 9.38 -27.30 -12.25
N VAL A 621 9.71 -26.05 -12.57
CA VAL A 621 10.02 -25.56 -13.92
C VAL A 621 11.50 -25.25 -14.12
N ALA A 622 12.23 -24.90 -13.06
CA ALA A 622 13.62 -24.47 -13.14
C ALA A 622 14.53 -25.04 -12.03
N PHE A 623 15.79 -24.59 -12.05
CA PHE A 623 16.90 -25.02 -11.19
C PHE A 623 17.86 -23.82 -10.96
N THR A 624 17.30 -22.73 -10.49
CA THR A 624 17.94 -21.43 -10.21
C THR A 624 18.67 -21.43 -8.87
N GLY A 625 18.10 -22.09 -7.85
CA GLY A 625 18.51 -21.94 -6.45
C GLY A 625 17.56 -21.09 -5.60
N SER A 626 16.51 -20.51 -6.20
CA SER A 626 15.38 -19.86 -5.52
C SER A 626 14.14 -20.75 -5.64
N ASP A 627 13.46 -21.07 -4.54
CA ASP A 627 12.25 -21.91 -4.57
C ASP A 627 11.12 -21.24 -5.35
N ALA A 628 10.99 -19.91 -5.21
CA ALA A 628 10.01 -19.11 -5.92
C ALA A 628 10.21 -19.14 -7.46
N ASP A 629 11.46 -19.19 -7.93
CA ASP A 629 11.77 -19.25 -9.36
C ASP A 629 11.87 -20.69 -9.90
N ASP A 630 12.19 -21.65 -9.03
CA ASP A 630 12.26 -23.08 -9.36
C ASP A 630 10.89 -23.69 -9.66
N PHE A 631 9.81 -23.21 -9.05
CA PHE A 631 8.46 -23.80 -9.13
C PHE A 631 7.37 -22.79 -9.53
N ARG A 632 6.28 -23.29 -10.12
CA ARG A 632 5.03 -22.52 -10.36
C ARG A 632 3.79 -23.27 -9.88
N ALA A 633 2.69 -22.56 -9.68
CA ALA A 633 1.38 -23.18 -9.50
C ALA A 633 0.83 -23.75 -10.83
N ALA A 634 0.42 -25.02 -10.83
CA ALA A 634 -0.17 -25.70 -12.00
C ALA A 634 -1.08 -26.86 -11.57
N GLU A 635 -2.02 -27.29 -12.42
CA GLU A 635 -2.93 -28.43 -12.15
C GLU A 635 -2.11 -29.68 -11.81
N ALA A 636 -2.40 -30.33 -10.69
CA ALA A 636 -1.54 -31.37 -10.11
C ALA A 636 -1.37 -32.61 -11.02
N THR A 637 -0.13 -33.08 -11.14
CA THR A 637 0.34 -34.14 -12.05
C THR A 637 0.97 -35.36 -11.35
N PRO A 638 0.52 -35.84 -10.16
CA PRO A 638 1.20 -36.91 -9.42
C PRO A 638 1.39 -38.18 -10.27
N GLY A 639 2.64 -38.61 -10.42
CA GLY A 639 3.08 -39.71 -11.29
C GLY A 639 3.61 -39.27 -12.66
N GLN A 640 3.67 -37.96 -12.95
CA GLN A 640 4.10 -37.40 -14.24
C GLN A 640 5.00 -36.17 -14.05
N ARG A 641 6.28 -36.30 -14.41
CA ARG A 641 7.25 -35.20 -14.31
C ARG A 641 6.86 -34.06 -15.27
N ALA A 642 6.58 -32.88 -14.72
CA ALA A 642 6.40 -31.65 -15.48
C ALA A 642 7.58 -31.38 -16.45
N LYS A 643 7.29 -30.73 -17.58
CA LYS A 643 8.32 -30.25 -18.52
C LYS A 643 8.98 -29.02 -17.90
N LEU A 644 10.32 -29.02 -17.85
CA LEU A 644 11.08 -27.82 -17.49
C LEU A 644 10.78 -26.69 -18.47
N ASP A 645 10.74 -25.50 -17.89
CA ASP A 645 10.31 -24.25 -18.49
C ASP A 645 11.23 -23.17 -17.88
N GLU A 646 12.55 -23.35 -18.10
CA GLU A 646 13.61 -22.65 -17.36
C GLU A 646 13.55 -21.13 -17.55
N ASP A 647 12.95 -20.67 -18.65
CA ASP A 647 12.75 -19.26 -18.97
C ASP A 647 11.36 -18.74 -18.55
N TYR A 648 10.47 -19.53 -17.92
CA TYR A 648 9.04 -19.20 -17.71
C TYR A 648 8.76 -17.80 -17.17
N ARG A 649 9.44 -17.37 -16.10
CA ARG A 649 9.25 -16.01 -15.53
C ARG A 649 9.74 -14.93 -16.49
N ALA A 650 10.95 -15.09 -17.03
CA ALA A 650 11.54 -14.17 -18.01
C ALA A 650 10.72 -14.12 -19.31
N GLU A 651 10.09 -15.21 -19.74
CA GLU A 651 9.17 -15.24 -20.88
C GLU A 651 7.83 -14.58 -20.56
N THR A 652 7.27 -14.71 -19.35
CA THR A 652 6.08 -13.95 -18.95
C THR A 652 6.39 -12.43 -18.96
N GLU A 653 7.53 -12.05 -18.38
CA GLU A 653 7.99 -10.66 -18.31
C GLU A 653 8.41 -10.09 -19.69
N ALA A 654 8.93 -10.93 -20.61
CA ALA A 654 9.36 -10.50 -21.95
C ALA A 654 8.28 -10.61 -23.04
N ARG A 655 7.29 -11.50 -22.92
CA ARG A 655 6.12 -11.54 -23.83
C ARG A 655 5.26 -10.30 -23.67
N ALA A 656 5.28 -9.68 -22.48
CA ALA A 656 4.75 -8.34 -22.25
C ALA A 656 5.46 -7.24 -23.09
N GLY A 657 6.60 -7.55 -23.71
CA GLY A 657 7.28 -6.68 -24.68
C GLY A 657 6.85 -6.86 -26.13
N ASP A 658 5.95 -7.80 -26.45
CA ASP A 658 5.46 -8.05 -27.81
C ASP A 658 4.05 -7.46 -27.97
N THR A 659 3.99 -6.21 -28.45
CA THR A 659 2.77 -5.36 -28.57
C THR A 659 1.87 -5.82 -29.72
N ALA A 660 1.39 -7.06 -29.62
CA ALA A 660 0.77 -7.80 -30.72
C ALA A 660 -0.33 -8.79 -30.29
N THR A 661 -0.56 -9.00 -28.98
CA THR A 661 -1.50 -10.01 -28.47
C THR A 661 -2.65 -9.47 -27.62
N GLY A 662 -2.76 -8.15 -27.40
CA GLY A 662 -3.87 -7.49 -26.69
C GLY A 662 -5.22 -7.53 -27.41
N SER A 663 -5.69 -8.73 -27.79
CA SER A 663 -7.01 -8.95 -28.41
C SER A 663 -8.13 -8.67 -27.42
N ALA A 664 -8.56 -7.41 -27.40
CA ALA A 664 -9.65 -6.88 -26.58
C ALA A 664 -10.91 -7.77 -26.58
N PRO A 665 -11.77 -7.68 -25.54
CA PRO A 665 -13.08 -8.33 -25.53
C PRO A 665 -13.94 -7.85 -26.72
N ALA A 666 -13.94 -8.65 -27.79
CA ALA A 666 -14.88 -8.49 -28.88
C ALA A 666 -16.25 -8.98 -28.42
N ALA A 667 -17.26 -8.13 -28.50
CA ALA A 667 -18.65 -8.49 -28.21
C ALA A 667 -19.21 -9.46 -29.27
N GLU A 668 -18.88 -10.74 -29.16
CA GLU A 668 -19.53 -11.80 -29.94
C GLU A 668 -20.98 -11.98 -29.47
N ALA A 669 -21.92 -11.48 -30.27
CA ALA A 669 -23.34 -11.71 -30.09
C ALA A 669 -23.73 -13.14 -30.54
N ASP A 670 -23.24 -14.18 -29.85
CA ASP A 670 -23.71 -15.55 -30.08
C ASP A 670 -25.02 -15.83 -29.32
N THR A 671 -26.04 -16.22 -30.06
CA THR A 671 -27.39 -16.45 -29.55
C THR A 671 -27.62 -17.94 -29.25
N THR A 672 -26.95 -18.50 -28.23
CA THR A 672 -27.25 -19.87 -27.78
C THR A 672 -27.15 -20.11 -26.26
N ALA A 673 -27.89 -21.15 -25.79
CA ALA A 673 -27.75 -21.84 -24.50
C ALA A 673 -28.09 -21.09 -23.19
N SER A 674 -29.38 -20.78 -22.97
CA SER A 674 -29.92 -20.61 -21.60
C SER A 674 -30.43 -21.95 -21.04
N THR A 675 -29.99 -22.33 -19.84
CA THR A 675 -30.62 -23.35 -19.00
C THR A 675 -31.03 -22.74 -17.65
N ALA A 676 -32.33 -22.54 -17.46
CA ALA A 676 -32.88 -21.81 -16.31
C ALA A 676 -33.14 -22.70 -15.08
N PRO A 677 -33.31 -22.08 -13.90
CA PRO A 677 -34.26 -22.53 -12.88
C PRO A 677 -35.58 -21.73 -12.94
N THR A 678 -36.67 -22.37 -12.52
CA THR A 678 -38.07 -21.92 -12.66
C THR A 678 -38.52 -20.91 -11.59
N GLY A 679 -39.34 -19.90 -11.93
CA GLY A 679 -39.81 -18.87 -10.96
C GLY A 679 -41.28 -18.39 -11.00
N VAL A 680 -41.93 -18.28 -12.17
CA VAL A 680 -43.36 -17.89 -12.37
C VAL A 680 -43.79 -16.50 -11.87
N GLY A 681 -44.04 -15.55 -12.80
CA GLY A 681 -44.58 -14.22 -12.47
C GLY A 681 -45.09 -13.42 -13.68
N ALA A 682 -45.93 -14.00 -14.53
CA ALA A 682 -46.24 -13.43 -15.84
C ALA A 682 -47.25 -12.24 -15.82
N ALA A 683 -46.78 -11.05 -16.18
CA ALA A 683 -47.59 -9.93 -16.68
C ALA A 683 -47.28 -9.70 -18.17
N LYS A 684 -48.31 -9.40 -18.98
CA LYS A 684 -48.17 -9.12 -20.42
C LYS A 684 -48.16 -7.62 -20.69
N THR A 685 -47.28 -7.20 -21.59
CA THR A 685 -47.42 -5.96 -22.37
C THR A 685 -46.92 -6.21 -23.80
N ASP A 686 -47.43 -5.43 -24.76
CA ASP A 686 -47.41 -5.80 -26.18
C ASP A 686 -46.14 -5.38 -26.92
N ALA A 687 -45.81 -6.15 -27.97
CA ALA A 687 -44.64 -5.90 -28.82
C ALA A 687 -44.83 -4.68 -29.73
N ALA A 688 -44.11 -3.60 -29.44
CA ALA A 688 -43.87 -2.52 -30.39
C ALA A 688 -42.63 -2.83 -31.25
N LYS A 689 -42.71 -2.59 -32.56
CA LYS A 689 -41.54 -2.72 -33.45
C LYS A 689 -40.61 -1.54 -33.26
N ALA A 690 -39.35 -1.79 -32.89
CA ALA A 690 -38.28 -0.82 -33.10
C ALA A 690 -38.01 -0.67 -34.61
N ASP A 691 -37.95 0.57 -35.09
CA ASP A 691 -37.65 0.90 -36.49
C ASP A 691 -36.19 1.38 -36.58
N ALA A 692 -35.44 0.93 -37.59
CA ALA A 692 -33.98 1.07 -37.62
C ALA A 692 -33.54 2.50 -38.01
N ALA A 693 -33.50 3.40 -37.03
CA ALA A 693 -33.27 4.84 -37.22
C ALA A 693 -31.78 5.25 -37.27
N LYS A 694 -31.15 5.00 -38.42
CA LYS A 694 -29.95 5.69 -38.99
C LYS A 694 -29.14 6.62 -38.04
N THR A 695 -28.02 6.11 -37.54
CA THR A 695 -26.91 6.92 -37.02
C THR A 695 -25.97 7.40 -38.14
N GLY A 696 -25.04 8.32 -37.84
CA GLY A 696 -23.80 8.50 -38.63
C GLY A 696 -23.89 9.17 -40.02
N ALA A 697 -24.78 10.15 -40.25
CA ALA A 697 -24.80 10.91 -41.50
C ALA A 697 -23.95 12.20 -41.42
N ALA A 698 -22.77 12.20 -42.05
CA ALA A 698 -21.83 13.34 -42.03
C ALA A 698 -22.48 14.67 -42.48
N SER A 699 -22.55 15.65 -41.57
CA SER A 699 -23.20 16.95 -41.80
C SER A 699 -22.27 17.95 -42.50
N THR A 700 -21.67 17.56 -43.63
CA THR A 700 -21.09 18.52 -44.59
C THR A 700 -22.23 19.22 -45.35
N ALA A 701 -23.08 19.94 -44.62
CA ALA A 701 -24.16 20.72 -45.17
C ALA A 701 -23.56 21.73 -46.17
N LYS A 702 -24.09 21.77 -47.40
CA LYS A 702 -23.60 22.75 -48.38
C LYS A 702 -23.98 24.16 -47.92
N PRO A 703 -23.09 25.17 -48.05
CA PRO A 703 -23.42 26.57 -47.82
C PRO A 703 -24.73 26.97 -48.51
N LEU A 704 -25.52 27.81 -47.83
CA LEU A 704 -26.83 28.22 -48.30
C LEU A 704 -26.70 28.92 -49.67
N ALA A 705 -27.27 28.31 -50.71
CA ALA A 705 -27.35 28.91 -52.03
C ALA A 705 -28.24 30.17 -51.99
N GLY A 706 -27.60 31.34 -52.03
CA GLY A 706 -28.22 32.64 -51.86
C GLY A 706 -27.25 33.77 -52.21
N THR A 707 -27.59 35.00 -51.83
CA THR A 707 -26.73 36.18 -51.97
C THR A 707 -25.84 36.31 -50.73
N ALA A 708 -24.62 36.84 -50.86
CA ALA A 708 -23.83 37.26 -49.70
C ALA A 708 -24.64 38.26 -48.83
N ALA A 709 -24.52 38.16 -47.51
CA ALA A 709 -25.23 39.04 -46.58
C ALA A 709 -24.47 40.38 -46.43
N THR A 710 -25.17 41.50 -46.54
CA THR A 710 -24.58 42.81 -46.19
C THR A 710 -24.45 42.91 -44.67
N VAL A 711 -23.24 42.74 -44.16
CA VAL A 711 -22.92 42.98 -42.75
C VAL A 711 -22.89 44.49 -42.50
N LEU A 712 -23.77 44.98 -41.62
CA LEU A 712 -23.83 46.39 -41.24
C LEU A 712 -22.87 46.67 -40.07
N ARG A 713 -22.82 45.76 -39.09
CA ARG A 713 -21.95 45.79 -37.90
C ARG A 713 -21.63 44.36 -37.47
N ALA A 714 -20.43 44.14 -36.93
CA ALA A 714 -20.01 42.84 -36.40
C ALA A 714 -19.25 43.02 -35.07
N TRP A 715 -19.25 41.99 -34.24
CA TRP A 715 -18.58 41.96 -32.94
C TRP A 715 -18.09 40.54 -32.61
N SER A 716 -17.02 40.43 -31.83
CA SER A 716 -16.61 39.21 -31.13
C SER A 716 -16.77 39.37 -29.62
N GLY A 717 -17.01 38.26 -28.93
CA GLY A 717 -17.05 38.19 -27.47
C GLY A 717 -17.06 36.74 -27.01
N ALA A 718 -17.22 36.53 -25.71
CA ALA A 718 -17.50 35.23 -25.12
C ALA A 718 -18.60 35.37 -24.06
N SER A 719 -19.38 34.32 -23.81
CA SER A 719 -20.29 34.27 -22.65
C SER A 719 -19.80 33.25 -21.64
N GLN A 720 -19.90 33.63 -20.36
CA GLN A 720 -19.61 32.73 -19.25
C GLN A 720 -20.80 31.81 -18.99
N ASN A 721 -20.53 30.60 -18.50
CA ASN A 721 -21.52 29.61 -18.06
C ASN A 721 -22.54 29.24 -19.17
N GLY A 722 -22.01 28.93 -20.36
CA GLY A 722 -22.77 28.43 -21.51
C GLY A 722 -23.13 29.48 -22.55
N ARG A 723 -24.25 29.27 -23.25
CA ARG A 723 -24.71 30.11 -24.38
C ARG A 723 -24.97 31.56 -23.98
N LEU A 724 -24.80 32.49 -24.91
CA LEU A 724 -25.21 33.88 -24.71
C LEU A 724 -26.74 33.96 -24.54
N THR A 725 -27.20 34.65 -23.50
CA THR A 725 -28.64 34.83 -23.18
C THR A 725 -29.13 36.26 -23.41
N ALA A 726 -28.32 37.26 -23.05
CA ALA A 726 -28.58 38.67 -23.32
C ALA A 726 -28.28 39.07 -24.77
N ALA A 727 -28.75 40.24 -25.22
CA ALA A 727 -28.60 40.71 -26.61
C ALA A 727 -27.14 40.95 -27.07
N HIS A 728 -26.23 41.06 -26.10
CA HIS A 728 -24.77 41.17 -26.20
C HIS A 728 -24.18 40.81 -24.83
N ALA A 729 -22.88 40.51 -24.73
CA ALA A 729 -22.17 40.53 -23.46
C ALA A 729 -21.45 41.87 -23.23
N ASP A 730 -21.09 42.14 -21.98
CA ASP A 730 -20.15 43.21 -21.65
C ASP A 730 -18.77 42.91 -22.25
N GLY A 731 -18.08 43.94 -22.74
CA GLY A 731 -16.74 43.80 -23.32
C GLY A 731 -16.67 43.31 -24.77
N GLU A 732 -17.80 43.13 -25.49
CA GLU A 732 -17.79 42.80 -26.91
C GLU A 732 -16.91 43.74 -27.75
N THR A 733 -15.97 43.18 -28.51
CA THR A 733 -15.04 43.92 -29.37
C THR A 733 -15.64 44.07 -30.77
N PRO A 734 -15.77 45.30 -31.31
CA PRO A 734 -16.23 45.50 -32.68
C PRO A 734 -15.29 44.91 -33.72
N LEU A 735 -15.84 44.24 -34.73
CA LEU A 735 -15.14 43.70 -35.89
C LEU A 735 -15.45 44.53 -37.13
N ASP A 736 -14.47 44.71 -38.03
CA ASP A 736 -14.68 45.37 -39.32
C ASP A 736 -15.61 44.53 -40.22
N PRO A 737 -16.81 45.02 -40.60
CA PRO A 737 -17.72 44.32 -41.50
C PRO A 737 -17.09 43.93 -42.84
N ALA A 738 -16.10 44.67 -43.34
CA ALA A 738 -15.43 44.39 -44.61
C ALA A 738 -14.51 43.15 -44.56
N SER A 739 -14.12 42.71 -43.36
CA SER A 739 -13.27 41.52 -43.15
C SER A 739 -14.08 40.22 -43.05
N ILE A 740 -15.40 40.30 -42.85
CA ILE A 740 -16.26 39.12 -42.64
C ILE A 740 -16.54 38.42 -43.98
N GLY A 741 -15.87 37.29 -44.19
CA GLY A 741 -15.96 36.53 -45.45
C GLY A 741 -15.15 37.12 -46.60
N ALA A 742 -14.11 37.90 -46.30
CA ALA A 742 -13.11 38.29 -47.28
C ALA A 742 -12.41 37.03 -47.83
N THR A 743 -12.31 36.95 -49.17
CA THR A 743 -11.42 35.99 -49.86
C THR A 743 -10.20 36.74 -50.38
N SER A 744 -9.10 36.03 -50.64
CA SER A 744 -7.79 36.64 -50.92
C SER A 744 -7.85 37.76 -51.96
N PRO A 745 -7.17 38.91 -51.74
CA PRO A 745 -7.13 40.00 -52.70
C PRO A 745 -6.66 39.55 -54.09
N ALA A 746 -7.25 40.14 -55.13
CA ALA A 746 -6.97 39.77 -56.53
C ALA A 746 -5.55 40.15 -57.02
N ASP A 747 -4.73 40.78 -56.17
CA ASP A 747 -3.33 41.11 -56.41
C ASP A 747 -2.33 40.02 -55.94
N GLY A 748 -2.80 38.98 -55.24
CA GLY A 748 -1.97 37.88 -54.75
C GLY A 748 -1.22 38.18 -53.44
N SER A 749 -1.53 39.28 -52.75
CA SER A 749 -1.16 39.44 -51.35
C SER A 749 -1.81 38.35 -50.47
N ALA A 750 -1.14 37.98 -49.38
CA ALA A 750 -1.68 37.00 -48.44
C ALA A 750 -3.02 37.50 -47.88
N PRO A 751 -4.06 36.65 -47.78
CA PRO A 751 -5.32 37.06 -47.17
C PRO A 751 -5.05 37.51 -45.73
N GLY A 752 -5.54 38.70 -45.37
CA GLY A 752 -5.69 39.05 -43.96
C GLY A 752 -6.59 38.00 -43.32
N ALA A 753 -6.19 37.48 -42.16
CA ALA A 753 -6.98 36.45 -41.48
C ALA A 753 -8.41 36.97 -41.22
N SER A 754 -9.42 36.17 -41.59
CA SER A 754 -10.80 36.43 -41.18
C SER A 754 -10.83 36.60 -39.67
N PRO A 755 -11.59 37.55 -39.11
CA PRO A 755 -11.66 37.69 -37.66
C PRO A 755 -12.14 36.40 -37.01
N GLU A 756 -11.56 36.11 -35.85
CA GLU A 756 -11.87 34.92 -35.05
C GLU A 756 -12.27 35.36 -33.64
N ALA A 757 -13.18 34.61 -33.02
CA ALA A 757 -13.40 34.65 -31.58
C ALA A 757 -12.85 33.35 -30.99
N VAL A 758 -12.00 33.43 -29.98
CA VAL A 758 -11.37 32.28 -29.33
C VAL A 758 -11.46 32.39 -27.82
N ASP A 759 -11.52 31.24 -27.15
CA ASP A 759 -11.41 31.09 -25.70
C ASP A 759 -10.74 29.72 -25.44
N HIS A 760 -9.92 29.62 -24.41
CA HIS A 760 -9.24 28.37 -24.04
C HIS A 760 -9.65 27.88 -22.64
N ALA A 761 -10.33 28.72 -21.88
CA ALA A 761 -10.79 28.45 -20.52
C ALA A 761 -12.28 28.08 -20.55
N TYR A 762 -13.08 28.68 -19.66
CA TYR A 762 -14.50 28.39 -19.45
C TYR A 762 -15.48 29.23 -20.29
N GLY A 763 -14.98 30.19 -21.09
CA GLY A 763 -15.83 31.07 -21.88
C GLY A 763 -16.24 30.44 -23.20
N TYR A 764 -17.45 30.74 -23.67
CA TYR A 764 -17.99 30.23 -24.93
C TYR A 764 -17.94 31.33 -26.00
N PRO A 765 -16.93 31.33 -26.90
CA PRO A 765 -16.66 32.43 -27.80
C PRO A 765 -17.69 32.51 -28.93
N TYR A 766 -18.00 33.71 -29.37
CA TYR A 766 -19.00 33.97 -30.40
C TYR A 766 -18.65 35.17 -31.28
N GLN A 767 -19.29 35.19 -32.44
CA GLN A 767 -19.35 36.35 -33.33
C GLN A 767 -20.80 36.75 -33.54
N ARG A 768 -21.10 38.03 -33.33
CA ARG A 768 -22.44 38.63 -33.40
C ARG A 768 -22.51 39.59 -34.57
N PHE A 769 -23.57 39.54 -35.36
CA PHE A 769 -23.70 40.25 -36.63
C PHE A 769 -25.03 40.99 -36.73
N GLU A 770 -25.00 42.26 -37.14
CA GLU A 770 -26.18 42.99 -37.60
C GLU A 770 -26.18 43.01 -39.13
N LEU A 771 -27.21 42.44 -39.73
CA LEU A 771 -27.33 42.21 -41.17
C LEU A 771 -28.45 43.05 -41.77
N ASP A 772 -28.25 43.54 -42.99
CA ASP A 772 -29.33 44.11 -43.80
C ASP A 772 -30.38 43.03 -44.11
N ALA A 773 -31.62 43.37 -43.80
CA ALA A 773 -32.80 42.54 -44.02
C ALA A 773 -33.92 43.30 -44.74
N THR A 774 -33.64 44.47 -45.34
CA THR A 774 -34.62 45.28 -46.10
C THR A 774 -35.28 44.52 -47.24
N GLY A 775 -34.56 43.58 -47.87
CA GLY A 775 -35.08 42.67 -48.90
C GLY A 775 -35.66 41.34 -48.37
N LEU A 776 -35.62 41.09 -47.06
CA LEU A 776 -36.04 39.83 -46.45
C LEU A 776 -37.47 39.88 -45.90
N LYS A 777 -38.06 38.71 -45.67
CA LYS A 777 -39.40 38.54 -45.09
C LYS A 777 -39.51 37.20 -44.36
N THR A 778 -40.57 37.00 -43.58
CA THR A 778 -40.85 35.72 -42.91
C THR A 778 -40.69 34.53 -43.87
N GLY A 779 -39.95 33.50 -43.44
CA GLY A 779 -39.58 32.34 -44.24
C GLY A 779 -38.27 32.47 -45.02
N SER A 780 -37.70 33.68 -45.17
CA SER A 780 -36.33 33.87 -45.68
C SER A 780 -35.32 33.13 -44.81
N ARG A 781 -34.19 32.71 -45.41
CA ARG A 781 -33.14 31.99 -44.71
C ARG A 781 -31.90 32.86 -44.54
N ILE A 782 -31.24 32.69 -43.39
CA ILE A 782 -29.85 33.12 -43.17
C ILE A 782 -28.99 31.85 -43.16
N GLY A 783 -27.81 31.95 -43.77
CA GLY A 783 -26.78 30.94 -43.75
C GLY A 783 -25.44 31.53 -43.35
N TRP A 784 -24.64 30.72 -42.68
CA TRP A 784 -23.28 31.02 -42.24
C TRP A 784 -22.36 29.88 -42.69
N ALA A 785 -21.11 30.20 -42.98
CA ALA A 785 -20.03 29.25 -43.22
C ALA A 785 -18.77 29.70 -42.48
N GLY A 786 -17.98 28.75 -42.01
CA GLY A 786 -16.76 28.98 -41.24
C GLY A 786 -16.19 27.71 -40.64
N ALA A 787 -15.39 27.83 -39.58
CA ALA A 787 -14.79 26.70 -38.87
C ALA A 787 -14.64 26.97 -37.37
N THR A 788 -14.49 25.87 -36.61
CA THR A 788 -14.07 25.83 -35.20
C THR A 788 -12.72 25.07 -35.10
N THR A 789 -12.44 24.42 -33.98
CA THR A 789 -11.36 23.49 -33.68
C THR A 789 -11.97 22.23 -33.04
N GLY A 790 -11.23 21.11 -33.04
CA GLY A 790 -11.71 19.85 -32.45
C GLY A 790 -13.06 19.38 -33.00
N ARG A 791 -13.88 18.75 -32.14
CA ARG A 791 -15.24 18.27 -32.45
C ARG A 791 -16.34 19.19 -31.88
N ASN A 792 -15.99 20.44 -31.62
CA ASN A 792 -16.84 21.47 -31.00
C ASN A 792 -18.13 21.74 -31.80
N GLU A 793 -19.17 22.25 -31.14
CA GLU A 793 -20.46 22.55 -31.77
C GLU A 793 -20.65 24.04 -32.02
N LEU A 794 -20.74 24.42 -33.30
CA LEU A 794 -21.10 25.77 -33.69
C LEU A 794 -22.63 25.93 -33.79
N GLN A 795 -23.14 26.99 -33.17
CA GLN A 795 -24.56 27.28 -33.03
C GLN A 795 -24.91 28.61 -33.69
N LEU A 796 -25.63 28.56 -34.80
CA LEU A 796 -26.21 29.75 -35.45
C LEU A 796 -27.54 30.08 -34.78
N SER A 797 -27.70 31.31 -34.29
CA SER A 797 -28.89 31.82 -33.62
C SER A 797 -29.33 33.20 -34.14
N VAL A 798 -30.57 33.59 -33.86
CA VAL A 798 -31.16 34.90 -34.21
C VAL A 798 -31.82 35.55 -32.99
N TRP A 799 -31.70 36.86 -32.85
CA TRP A 799 -32.31 37.61 -31.74
C TRP A 799 -33.81 37.79 -31.95
N THR A 800 -34.63 37.22 -31.06
CA THR A 800 -36.10 37.34 -31.13
C THR A 800 -36.61 38.68 -30.62
N GLY A 801 -35.75 39.55 -30.08
CA GLY A 801 -36.10 40.80 -29.39
C GLY A 801 -35.96 40.70 -27.87
N SER A 802 -36.05 39.48 -27.32
CA SER A 802 -35.96 39.19 -25.89
C SER A 802 -35.11 37.95 -25.55
N GLU A 803 -34.82 37.08 -26.51
CA GLU A 803 -34.01 35.86 -26.33
C GLU A 803 -33.27 35.50 -27.64
N TRP A 804 -32.25 34.63 -27.55
CA TRP A 804 -31.64 34.01 -28.72
C TRP A 804 -32.36 32.72 -29.11
N ARG A 805 -32.92 32.69 -30.32
CA ARG A 805 -33.47 31.46 -30.90
C ARG A 805 -32.45 30.80 -31.82
N ARG A 806 -32.05 29.57 -31.49
CA ARG A 806 -31.20 28.75 -32.36
C ARG A 806 -31.88 28.50 -33.71
N LEU A 807 -31.11 28.64 -34.79
CA LEU A 807 -31.49 28.37 -36.19
C LEU A 807 -30.98 27.00 -36.64
N ALA A 808 -29.74 26.68 -36.29
CA ALA A 808 -29.05 25.42 -36.59
C ALA A 808 -27.87 25.22 -35.63
N ALA A 809 -27.42 23.98 -35.51
CA ALA A 809 -26.17 23.57 -34.85
C ALA A 809 -25.41 22.61 -35.76
N GLY A 810 -24.10 22.47 -35.56
CA GLY A 810 -23.27 21.51 -36.30
C GLY A 810 -21.83 21.48 -35.82
N THR A 811 -21.21 20.31 -35.98
CA THR A 811 -19.83 19.98 -35.58
C THR A 811 -18.99 19.62 -36.81
N ASP A 812 -17.67 19.58 -36.65
CA ASP A 812 -16.83 18.70 -37.46
C ASP A 812 -16.60 17.40 -36.66
N PRO A 813 -17.32 16.29 -36.96
CA PRO A 813 -17.13 15.04 -36.24
C PRO A 813 -15.74 14.41 -36.48
N THR A 814 -15.03 14.84 -37.52
CA THR A 814 -13.70 14.30 -37.88
C THR A 814 -12.53 15.05 -37.25
N ALA A 815 -12.80 16.18 -36.57
CA ALA A 815 -11.78 17.12 -36.08
C ALA A 815 -10.74 17.57 -37.13
N SER A 816 -11.06 17.47 -38.43
CA SER A 816 -10.14 17.79 -39.52
C SER A 816 -10.03 19.30 -39.83
N GLY A 817 -10.83 20.12 -39.16
CA GLY A 817 -10.94 21.56 -39.43
C GLY A 817 -11.82 21.85 -40.65
N ALA A 818 -12.71 20.92 -41.01
CA ALA A 818 -13.57 21.05 -42.18
C ALA A 818 -14.54 22.24 -42.06
N PRO A 819 -14.79 23.00 -43.14
CA PRO A 819 -15.74 24.11 -43.10
C PRO A 819 -17.18 23.67 -42.78
N ILE A 820 -17.68 24.10 -41.63
CA ILE A 820 -19.06 23.90 -41.18
C ILE A 820 -19.93 24.96 -41.86
N ALA A 821 -21.13 24.57 -42.32
CA ALA A 821 -22.14 25.53 -42.80
C ALA A 821 -23.47 25.33 -42.09
N LEU A 822 -24.01 26.41 -41.52
CA LEU A 822 -25.22 26.44 -40.72
C LEU A 822 -26.26 27.30 -41.42
N SER A 823 -27.54 26.92 -41.41
CA SER A 823 -28.60 27.80 -41.93
C SER A 823 -29.98 27.46 -41.41
N GLY A 824 -30.82 28.49 -41.23
CA GLY A 824 -32.21 28.33 -40.79
C GLY A 824 -33.13 29.42 -41.31
N ALA A 825 -34.43 29.26 -41.08
CA ALA A 825 -35.46 30.19 -41.53
C ALA A 825 -35.84 31.22 -40.44
N LEU A 826 -36.13 32.44 -40.89
CA LEU A 826 -36.61 33.56 -40.08
C LEU A 826 -38.13 33.45 -39.86
N LYS A 827 -38.56 33.64 -38.62
CA LYS A 827 -39.98 33.73 -38.22
C LYS A 827 -40.44 35.20 -38.24
N ALA A 828 -41.75 35.40 -38.06
CA ALA A 828 -42.31 36.75 -37.91
C ALA A 828 -41.74 37.43 -36.66
N GLY A 829 -41.38 38.70 -36.77
CA GLY A 829 -40.80 39.50 -35.67
C GLY A 829 -39.27 39.46 -35.55
N GLU A 830 -38.57 38.52 -36.19
CA GLU A 830 -37.09 38.43 -36.16
C GLU A 830 -36.40 39.45 -37.08
N ILE A 831 -37.13 39.98 -38.06
CA ILE A 831 -36.73 41.13 -38.87
C ILE A 831 -37.28 42.40 -38.21
N ARG A 832 -36.42 43.33 -37.83
CA ARG A 832 -36.77 44.61 -37.18
C ARG A 832 -36.07 45.77 -37.86
N ASP A 833 -36.81 46.84 -38.17
CA ASP A 833 -36.26 48.09 -38.73
C ASP A 833 -35.37 47.88 -39.97
N GLY A 834 -35.70 46.87 -40.79
CA GLY A 834 -34.92 46.47 -41.96
C GLY A 834 -33.65 45.66 -41.66
N LYS A 835 -33.52 45.09 -40.46
CA LYS A 835 -32.33 44.38 -39.97
C LYS A 835 -32.66 43.02 -39.36
N VAL A 836 -31.65 42.15 -39.27
CA VAL A 836 -31.64 40.95 -38.41
C VAL A 836 -30.34 40.94 -37.60
N ILE A 837 -30.41 40.55 -36.32
CA ILE A 837 -29.22 40.29 -35.51
C ILE A 837 -29.03 38.78 -35.40
N ALA A 838 -27.89 38.29 -35.89
CA ALA A 838 -27.48 36.90 -35.83
C ALA A 838 -26.31 36.71 -34.85
N LEU A 839 -26.15 35.49 -34.35
CA LEU A 839 -25.05 35.06 -33.49
C LEU A 839 -24.55 33.72 -34.01
N VAL A 840 -23.23 33.53 -34.08
CA VAL A 840 -22.61 32.22 -34.20
C VAL A 840 -21.69 32.03 -33.02
N GLN A 841 -21.93 30.97 -32.24
CA GLN A 841 -21.23 30.69 -31.00
C GLN A 841 -20.66 29.28 -31.04
N ASP A 842 -19.42 29.12 -30.59
CA ASP A 842 -18.89 27.84 -30.13
C ASP A 842 -19.45 27.64 -28.72
N GLY A 843 -20.31 26.63 -28.56
CA GLY A 843 -21.23 26.52 -27.42
C GLY A 843 -21.36 25.09 -26.90
N PRO A 844 -21.93 24.89 -25.69
CA PRO A 844 -22.12 23.56 -25.13
C PRO A 844 -22.91 22.67 -26.08
N ARG A 845 -22.41 21.44 -26.33
CA ARG A 845 -22.97 20.48 -27.29
C ARG A 845 -24.47 20.23 -27.00
N THR A 846 -25.30 20.23 -28.03
CA THR A 846 -26.78 20.24 -27.87
C THR A 846 -27.45 18.87 -27.82
N LYS A 847 -26.71 17.82 -28.16
CA LYS A 847 -26.95 16.42 -27.77
C LYS A 847 -25.57 15.83 -27.47
N ALA A 848 -25.43 15.09 -26.38
CA ALA A 848 -24.23 14.28 -26.14
C ALA A 848 -24.01 13.27 -27.29
N THR A 849 -22.74 13.02 -27.59
CA THR A 849 -22.27 11.97 -28.51
C THR A 849 -22.38 10.60 -27.82
N ILE A 850 -21.71 10.48 -26.67
CA ILE A 850 -21.93 9.48 -25.62
C ILE A 850 -23.44 9.39 -25.33
N ASP A 851 -24.01 8.17 -25.34
CA ASP A 851 -25.46 7.96 -25.13
C ASP A 851 -25.79 7.70 -23.64
N GLY A 852 -24.78 7.38 -22.82
CA GLY A 852 -24.90 7.27 -21.35
C GLY A 852 -25.82 6.14 -20.87
N GLY A 853 -26.09 5.16 -21.72
CA GLY A 853 -26.84 3.97 -21.39
C GLY A 853 -25.90 2.81 -21.11
N ILE A 854 -26.08 2.17 -19.95
CA ILE A 854 -25.32 0.99 -19.53
C ILE A 854 -25.57 -0.16 -20.52
N ASP A 855 -24.57 -0.50 -21.33
CA ASP A 855 -24.63 -1.58 -22.33
C ASP A 855 -23.41 -2.52 -22.35
N GLY A 856 -22.43 -2.27 -21.46
CA GLY A 856 -21.25 -3.11 -21.22
C GLY A 856 -20.15 -2.91 -22.25
N ARG A 857 -19.95 -1.68 -22.76
CA ARG A 857 -19.04 -1.43 -23.89
C ARG A 857 -18.31 -0.08 -23.80
N LEU A 858 -16.99 -0.16 -23.59
CA LEU A 858 -16.04 0.95 -23.79
C LEU A 858 -16.40 1.82 -25.01
N GLU A 859 -16.74 3.08 -24.74
CA GLU A 859 -17.34 4.03 -25.69
C GLU A 859 -16.62 4.11 -27.05
N ASN A 860 -17.36 4.56 -28.07
CA ASN A 860 -16.87 4.64 -29.45
C ASN A 860 -15.82 5.77 -29.63
N PRO A 861 -14.61 5.50 -30.18
CA PRO A 861 -13.60 6.53 -30.40
C PRO A 861 -14.02 7.74 -31.25
N ASP A 862 -15.06 7.65 -32.09
CA ASP A 862 -15.57 8.84 -32.80
C ASP A 862 -16.35 9.80 -31.87
N ASP A 863 -16.80 9.34 -30.70
CA ASP A 863 -17.75 10.04 -29.82
C ASP A 863 -17.11 10.78 -28.64
N TYR A 864 -15.87 10.48 -28.23
CA TYR A 864 -15.07 11.26 -27.25
C TYR A 864 -13.76 11.83 -27.84
N ASP A 865 -13.13 12.80 -27.17
CA ASP A 865 -11.92 13.52 -27.64
C ASP A 865 -10.61 12.88 -27.19
N LEU A 866 -10.56 12.36 -25.96
CA LEU A 866 -9.43 11.68 -25.35
C LEU A 866 -9.89 10.69 -24.27
N ALA A 867 -9.02 9.78 -23.86
CA ALA A 867 -9.25 8.89 -22.73
C ALA A 867 -8.07 8.89 -21.73
N ILE A 868 -8.36 8.49 -20.49
CA ILE A 868 -7.38 8.28 -19.42
C ILE A 868 -7.61 6.87 -18.85
N SER A 869 -6.56 6.06 -18.75
CA SER A 869 -6.61 4.76 -18.05
C SER A 869 -6.30 4.94 -16.56
N HIS A 870 -7.03 4.22 -15.72
CA HIS A 870 -6.83 4.15 -14.27
C HIS A 870 -6.58 2.70 -13.86
N VAL A 871 -5.35 2.43 -13.43
CA VAL A 871 -4.83 1.16 -12.90
C VAL A 871 -4.55 1.33 -11.41
N THR A 872 -4.62 0.27 -10.60
CA THR A 872 -4.59 0.39 -9.14
C THR A 872 -4.33 -0.94 -8.43
N ASP A 873 -3.76 -0.90 -7.22
CA ASP A 873 -3.69 -2.01 -6.24
C ASP A 873 -3.23 -3.36 -6.84
N THR A 874 -2.22 -3.32 -7.71
CA THR A 874 -1.74 -4.47 -8.50
C THR A 874 -0.86 -5.46 -7.72
N GLN A 875 -0.53 -5.15 -6.46
CA GLN A 875 0.14 -5.99 -5.45
C GLN A 875 0.18 -7.51 -5.72
N TYR A 876 -0.98 -8.18 -5.67
CA TYR A 876 -1.11 -9.63 -5.82
C TYR A 876 -0.87 -10.11 -7.25
N LEU A 877 -1.12 -9.26 -8.25
CA LEU A 877 -0.70 -9.52 -9.62
C LEU A 877 0.84 -9.48 -9.68
N SER A 878 1.48 -8.48 -9.07
CA SER A 878 2.94 -8.36 -9.03
C SER A 878 3.66 -9.52 -8.35
N ASP A 879 3.20 -10.06 -7.20
CA ASP A 879 3.79 -11.29 -6.60
C ASP A 879 3.39 -12.56 -7.37
N ALA A 880 2.08 -12.76 -7.60
CA ALA A 880 1.49 -14.06 -7.88
C ALA A 880 0.93 -14.28 -9.30
N TYR A 881 0.49 -13.22 -9.99
CA TYR A 881 -0.15 -13.29 -11.32
C TYR A 881 0.39 -12.24 -12.31
N PRO A 882 1.72 -12.13 -12.52
CA PRO A 882 2.31 -11.02 -13.26
C PRO A 882 1.94 -11.02 -14.75
N GLU A 883 1.50 -12.16 -15.30
CA GLU A 883 0.90 -12.23 -16.63
C GLU A 883 -0.36 -11.37 -16.77
N VAL A 884 -1.13 -11.16 -15.69
CA VAL A 884 -2.36 -10.35 -15.71
C VAL A 884 -2.04 -8.87 -15.73
N TYR A 885 -1.13 -8.41 -14.86
CA TYR A 885 -0.65 -7.02 -14.86
C TYR A 885 0.04 -6.66 -16.18
N ALA A 886 0.81 -7.60 -16.74
CA ALA A 886 1.36 -7.49 -18.08
C ALA A 886 0.27 -7.33 -19.16
N GLU A 887 -0.83 -8.10 -19.10
CA GLU A 887 -1.94 -8.00 -20.06
C GLU A 887 -2.67 -6.65 -19.96
N GLU A 888 -2.90 -6.14 -18.75
CA GLU A 888 -3.51 -4.82 -18.52
C GLU A 888 -2.74 -3.68 -19.19
N LEU A 889 -1.42 -3.60 -18.94
CA LEU A 889 -0.59 -2.54 -19.51
C LEU A 889 -0.28 -2.75 -21.00
N SER A 890 -0.19 -4.01 -21.46
CA SER A 890 -0.09 -4.32 -22.89
C SER A 890 -1.34 -3.86 -23.64
N TRP A 891 -2.53 -4.05 -23.07
CA TRP A 891 -3.77 -3.54 -23.66
C TRP A 891 -3.78 -2.01 -23.77
N ILE A 892 -3.30 -1.30 -22.74
CA ILE A 892 -3.18 0.18 -22.78
C ILE A 892 -2.25 0.59 -23.93
N ALA A 893 -1.08 -0.03 -24.05
CA ALA A 893 -0.12 0.25 -25.11
C ALA A 893 -0.69 -0.05 -26.51
N ASP A 894 -1.27 -1.24 -26.71
CA ASP A 894 -1.87 -1.68 -27.98
C ASP A 894 -3.06 -0.79 -28.40
N ASN A 895 -3.81 -0.21 -27.45
CA ASN A 895 -5.01 0.60 -27.70
C ASN A 895 -4.80 2.12 -27.58
N ALA A 896 -3.62 2.60 -27.20
CA ALA A 896 -3.40 4.03 -26.92
C ALA A 896 -3.79 4.94 -28.10
N ALA A 897 -3.38 4.59 -29.31
CA ALA A 897 -3.73 5.36 -30.51
C ALA A 897 -5.18 5.17 -30.98
N SER A 898 -5.75 3.96 -30.84
CA SER A 898 -7.09 3.62 -31.35
C SER A 898 -8.22 4.10 -30.44
N ARG A 899 -7.99 4.12 -29.12
CA ARG A 899 -8.88 4.62 -28.07
C ARG A 899 -8.43 5.96 -27.47
N LYS A 900 -7.51 6.66 -28.14
CA LYS A 900 -7.04 8.03 -27.77
C LYS A 900 -6.60 8.16 -26.30
N ILE A 901 -5.97 7.12 -25.75
CA ILE A 901 -5.51 7.11 -24.36
C ILE A 901 -4.33 8.09 -24.26
N ALA A 902 -4.57 9.24 -23.64
CA ALA A 902 -3.62 10.34 -23.51
C ALA A 902 -2.76 10.23 -22.23
N PHE A 903 -3.23 9.47 -21.24
CA PHE A 903 -2.51 9.19 -20.00
C PHE A 903 -2.94 7.85 -19.39
N ALA A 904 -2.04 7.21 -18.64
CA ALA A 904 -2.35 6.11 -17.74
C ALA A 904 -1.84 6.42 -16.33
N THR A 905 -2.73 6.44 -15.34
CA THR A 905 -2.37 6.68 -13.93
C THR A 905 -2.48 5.39 -13.13
N HIS A 906 -1.51 5.15 -12.25
CA HIS A 906 -1.53 4.04 -11.30
C HIS A 906 -1.63 4.56 -9.87
N THR A 907 -2.75 4.33 -9.18
CA THR A 907 -3.02 4.83 -7.80
C THR A 907 -2.35 4.01 -6.70
N GLY A 908 -1.11 3.58 -6.96
CA GLY A 908 -0.24 2.88 -6.03
C GLY A 908 -0.60 1.44 -5.74
N ASP A 909 0.07 0.92 -4.71
CA ASP A 909 0.10 -0.48 -4.30
C ASP A 909 0.55 -1.39 -5.45
N LEU A 910 1.77 -1.14 -5.91
CA LEU A 910 2.41 -1.87 -7.01
C LEU A 910 3.02 -3.21 -6.56
N VAL A 911 3.45 -3.31 -5.30
CA VAL A 911 3.99 -4.55 -4.69
C VAL A 911 3.15 -5.00 -3.50
N GLN A 912 3.25 -6.26 -3.08
CA GLN A 912 2.50 -6.80 -1.94
C GLN A 912 3.25 -6.65 -0.62
N ASN A 913 4.59 -6.75 -0.66
CA ASN A 913 5.39 -7.14 0.49
C ASN A 913 6.39 -6.07 0.99
N TRP A 914 6.04 -4.79 0.90
CA TRP A 914 6.78 -3.66 1.52
C TRP A 914 5.89 -2.75 2.38
N VAL A 915 4.92 -3.37 3.07
CA VAL A 915 3.88 -2.68 3.84
C VAL A 915 4.28 -2.36 5.28
N ASP A 916 4.87 -3.28 6.02
CA ASP A 916 5.09 -3.10 7.45
C ASP A 916 6.54 -2.75 7.79
N PRO A 917 6.77 -1.83 8.74
CA PRO A 917 8.10 -1.41 9.20
C PRO A 917 9.08 -2.51 9.62
N ASP A 918 8.63 -3.73 9.90
CA ASP A 918 9.47 -4.87 10.32
C ASP A 918 9.72 -5.91 9.21
N GLN A 919 9.25 -5.69 7.98
CA GLN A 919 9.51 -6.58 6.84
C GLN A 919 10.87 -6.30 6.17
N SER A 920 11.62 -7.35 5.83
CA SER A 920 12.88 -7.29 5.06
C SER A 920 12.64 -6.94 3.58
N ASP A 921 13.62 -6.30 2.93
CA ASP A 921 13.54 -5.82 1.54
C ASP A 921 13.70 -6.93 0.47
N VAL A 922 14.23 -8.10 0.82
CA VAL A 922 14.62 -9.15 -0.15
C VAL A 922 13.48 -9.57 -1.09
N ARG A 923 12.25 -9.75 -0.58
CA ARG A 923 11.08 -10.06 -1.41
C ARG A 923 10.54 -8.83 -2.13
N ALA A 924 10.41 -7.71 -1.41
CA ALA A 924 9.96 -6.43 -1.98
C ALA A 924 10.78 -6.04 -3.21
N ARG A 925 12.11 -6.19 -3.17
CA ARG A 925 13.02 -5.94 -4.30
C ARG A 925 12.71 -6.77 -5.54
N ALA A 926 12.30 -8.03 -5.37
CA ALA A 926 11.92 -8.90 -6.48
C ALA A 926 10.56 -8.50 -7.07
N GLU A 927 9.60 -8.11 -6.24
CA GLU A 927 8.30 -7.58 -6.69
C GLU A 927 8.44 -6.22 -7.37
N PHE A 928 9.20 -5.28 -6.79
CA PHE A 928 9.47 -3.96 -7.38
C PHE A 928 10.21 -4.08 -8.72
N ALA A 929 11.20 -4.97 -8.84
CA ALA A 929 11.87 -5.23 -10.11
C ALA A 929 10.89 -5.73 -11.19
N ARG A 930 9.95 -6.62 -10.81
CA ARG A 930 8.93 -7.14 -11.73
C ARG A 930 7.91 -6.07 -12.12
N ALA A 931 7.33 -5.37 -11.15
CA ALA A 931 6.39 -4.28 -11.37
C ALA A 931 7.01 -3.16 -12.23
N SER A 932 8.28 -2.82 -11.99
CA SER A 932 9.04 -1.84 -12.76
C SER A 932 9.29 -2.28 -14.21
N SER A 933 9.59 -3.56 -14.43
CA SER A 933 9.74 -4.16 -15.77
C SER A 933 8.43 -4.16 -16.57
N ILE A 934 7.32 -4.48 -15.89
CA ILE A 934 5.94 -4.46 -16.42
C ILE A 934 5.48 -3.03 -16.73
N GLN A 935 5.65 -2.07 -15.83
CA GLN A 935 5.37 -0.65 -16.13
C GLN A 935 6.24 -0.11 -17.28
N GLY A 936 7.42 -0.69 -17.50
CA GLY A 936 8.26 -0.40 -18.66
C GLY A 936 7.57 -0.66 -20.01
N ILE A 937 6.43 -1.35 -20.07
CA ILE A 937 5.59 -1.49 -21.28
C ILE A 937 5.13 -0.12 -21.76
N LEU A 938 4.57 0.71 -20.86
CA LEU A 938 4.08 2.04 -21.19
C LEU A 938 5.23 2.98 -21.59
N ASP A 939 6.35 2.91 -20.86
CA ASP A 939 7.56 3.69 -21.16
C ASP A 939 8.14 3.34 -22.54
N ARG A 940 8.18 2.05 -22.90
CA ARG A 940 8.63 1.57 -24.22
C ARG A 940 7.66 1.94 -25.35
N ALA A 941 6.36 1.96 -25.07
CA ALA A 941 5.32 2.40 -26.01
C ALA A 941 5.25 3.93 -26.16
N GLY A 942 5.88 4.69 -25.26
CA GLY A 942 5.81 6.15 -25.23
C GLY A 942 4.47 6.70 -24.72
N VAL A 943 3.69 5.88 -23.99
CA VAL A 943 2.42 6.30 -23.38
C VAL A 943 2.73 7.14 -22.13
N PRO A 944 2.23 8.39 -22.04
CA PRO A 944 2.37 9.20 -20.84
C PRO A 944 1.76 8.49 -19.63
N ASN A 945 2.54 8.31 -18.56
CA ASN A 945 2.11 7.57 -17.39
C ASN A 945 2.64 8.17 -16.08
N SER A 946 1.97 7.85 -14.97
CA SER A 946 2.48 8.10 -13.63
C SER A 946 2.15 6.94 -12.70
N VAL A 947 3.03 6.72 -11.74
CA VAL A 947 2.80 5.89 -10.56
C VAL A 947 3.03 6.73 -9.30
N LEU A 948 2.34 6.36 -8.23
CA LEU A 948 2.54 6.87 -6.86
C LEU A 948 2.69 5.66 -5.92
N PRO A 949 3.35 5.79 -4.75
CA PRO A 949 3.46 4.69 -3.81
C PRO A 949 2.20 4.59 -2.95
N GLY A 950 1.62 3.39 -2.88
CA GLY A 950 0.56 3.04 -1.94
C GLY A 950 1.11 2.63 -0.58
N ASN A 951 0.27 2.10 0.32
CA ASN A 951 0.73 1.72 1.66
C ASN A 951 1.63 0.47 1.66
N HIS A 952 1.51 -0.39 0.64
CA HIS A 952 2.37 -1.55 0.40
C HIS A 952 3.67 -1.21 -0.33
N ASP A 953 3.81 0.00 -0.89
CA ASP A 953 5.06 0.48 -1.52
C ASP A 953 5.93 1.36 -0.60
N SER A 954 5.48 1.68 0.62
CA SER A 954 6.00 2.84 1.38
C SER A 954 6.21 2.63 2.89
N LYS A 955 6.18 1.40 3.39
CA LYS A 955 6.08 1.12 4.84
C LYS A 955 4.90 1.85 5.51
N ARG A 956 3.73 1.91 4.85
CA ARG A 956 2.58 2.75 5.23
C ARG A 956 2.92 4.25 5.37
N GLY A 957 3.69 4.79 4.43
CA GLY A 957 3.99 6.24 4.34
C GLY A 957 5.18 6.74 5.18
N ILE A 958 6.00 5.82 5.68
CA ILE A 958 7.20 6.13 6.47
C ILE A 958 8.44 6.23 5.58
N ASP A 959 8.59 5.31 4.60
CA ASP A 959 9.81 5.16 3.81
C ASP A 959 9.54 4.80 2.35
N TYR A 960 9.77 5.77 1.46
CA TYR A 960 9.65 5.63 0.00
C TYR A 960 10.97 5.21 -0.69
N THR A 961 12.08 5.07 0.05
CA THR A 961 13.43 4.88 -0.52
C THR A 961 13.52 3.69 -1.47
N LEU A 962 12.83 2.59 -1.15
CA LEU A 962 12.80 1.42 -2.02
C LEU A 962 11.91 1.60 -3.26
N PHE A 963 10.81 2.36 -3.16
CA PHE A 963 10.01 2.73 -4.33
C PHE A 963 10.80 3.63 -5.29
N ASP A 964 11.50 4.64 -4.77
CA ASP A 964 12.30 5.57 -5.57
C ASP A 964 13.50 4.89 -6.27
N GLU A 965 13.98 3.75 -5.79
CA GLU A 965 15.00 2.93 -6.47
C GLU A 965 14.50 2.37 -7.82
N PHE A 966 13.18 2.15 -7.97
CA PHE A 966 12.56 1.55 -9.16
C PHE A 966 11.64 2.50 -9.95
N PHE A 967 11.14 3.55 -9.29
CA PHE A 967 10.15 4.50 -9.80
C PHE A 967 10.49 5.98 -9.52
N GLY A 968 11.74 6.26 -9.10
CA GLY A 968 12.23 7.62 -8.85
C GLY A 968 12.29 8.53 -10.08
N PRO A 969 12.60 9.84 -9.90
CA PRO A 969 12.37 10.85 -10.94
C PRO A 969 13.13 10.62 -12.25
N ASP A 970 14.32 10.01 -12.20
CA ASP A 970 15.17 9.73 -13.36
C ASP A 970 14.50 8.83 -14.42
N ARG A 971 13.49 8.02 -14.04
CA ARG A 971 12.66 7.23 -14.96
C ARG A 971 11.89 8.12 -15.95
N TYR A 972 11.42 9.27 -15.46
CA TYR A 972 10.48 10.14 -16.17
C TYR A 972 11.10 11.48 -16.60
N ALA A 973 12.21 11.92 -15.98
CA ALA A 973 12.85 13.21 -16.21
C ALA A 973 13.31 13.48 -17.67
N ALA A 974 13.43 12.45 -18.51
CA ALA A 974 13.73 12.59 -19.93
C ALA A 974 12.48 12.80 -20.82
N GLN A 975 11.27 12.63 -20.27
CA GLN A 975 10.01 12.67 -21.01
C GLN A 975 9.47 14.11 -21.11
N PRO A 976 8.96 14.55 -22.29
CA PRO A 976 8.52 15.92 -22.50
C PRO A 976 7.23 16.29 -21.75
N TRP A 977 6.54 15.29 -21.18
CA TRP A 977 5.32 15.44 -20.40
C TRP A 977 5.54 15.40 -18.89
N TYR A 978 6.75 15.11 -18.39
CA TYR A 978 7.00 15.07 -16.95
C TYR A 978 7.25 16.49 -16.40
N GLY A 979 6.41 16.94 -15.47
CA GLY A 979 6.50 18.28 -14.87
C GLY A 979 7.48 18.36 -13.70
N GLY A 980 7.73 17.23 -13.02
CA GLY A 980 8.65 17.11 -11.90
C GLY A 980 8.03 16.44 -10.68
N SER A 981 8.81 16.32 -9.61
CA SER A 981 8.41 15.74 -8.33
C SER A 981 8.55 16.70 -7.15
N ILE A 982 8.18 16.22 -5.97
CA ILE A 982 8.18 16.97 -4.71
C ILE A 982 9.57 17.34 -4.20
N ALA A 983 10.58 16.51 -4.48
CA ALA A 983 11.99 16.84 -4.25
C ALA A 983 12.92 16.03 -5.18
N PRO A 984 14.17 16.49 -5.43
CA PRO A 984 15.14 15.72 -6.20
C PRO A 984 15.41 14.35 -5.54
N GLY A 985 15.18 13.26 -6.28
CA GLY A 985 15.31 11.88 -5.79
C GLY A 985 14.10 11.30 -5.06
N ASP A 986 13.02 12.07 -4.89
CA ASP A 986 11.74 11.64 -4.32
C ASP A 986 10.65 11.85 -5.40
N ASN A 987 10.06 10.77 -5.91
CA ASN A 987 8.96 10.76 -6.86
C ASN A 987 7.61 10.37 -6.22
N ALA A 988 7.56 10.24 -4.89
CA ALA A 988 6.39 9.79 -4.14
C ALA A 988 5.18 10.71 -4.37
N ALA A 989 5.45 12.02 -4.51
CA ALA A 989 4.53 12.97 -5.12
C ALA A 989 5.14 13.56 -6.39
N ASN A 990 4.39 13.54 -7.51
CA ASN A 990 4.86 14.00 -8.82
C ASN A 990 3.72 14.53 -9.70
N TYR A 991 4.05 15.22 -10.79
CA TYR A 991 3.06 15.71 -11.74
C TYR A 991 3.53 15.65 -13.19
N SER A 992 2.57 15.51 -14.10
CA SER A 992 2.77 15.48 -15.55
C SER A 992 1.86 16.46 -16.27
N LEU A 993 2.36 17.04 -17.37
CA LEU A 993 1.68 18.04 -18.20
C LEU A 993 1.48 17.45 -19.61
N ILE A 994 0.22 17.38 -20.05
CA ILE A 994 -0.14 16.88 -21.39
C ILE A 994 -1.13 17.81 -22.09
N SER A 995 -1.21 17.70 -23.41
CA SER A 995 -2.19 18.40 -24.26
C SER A 995 -2.85 17.40 -25.20
N ALA A 996 -4.16 17.20 -25.07
CA ALA A 996 -4.91 16.18 -25.81
C ALA A 996 -6.38 16.61 -26.03
N GLY A 997 -6.99 16.18 -27.14
CA GLY A 997 -8.36 16.56 -27.52
C GLY A 997 -8.58 18.05 -27.86
N GLY A 998 -7.58 18.90 -27.68
CA GLY A 998 -7.71 20.37 -27.71
C GLY A 998 -7.79 21.01 -26.31
N ALA A 999 -7.57 20.23 -25.25
CA ALA A 999 -7.44 20.69 -23.87
C ALA A 999 -6.02 20.44 -23.34
N ASP A 1000 -5.62 21.28 -22.38
CA ASP A 1000 -4.40 21.10 -21.59
C ASP A 1000 -4.74 20.50 -20.22
N PHE A 1001 -3.92 19.56 -19.76
CA PHE A 1001 -4.10 18.87 -18.49
C PHE A 1001 -2.85 18.95 -17.61
N LEU A 1002 -3.09 18.78 -16.31
CA LEU A 1002 -2.10 18.48 -15.29
C LEU A 1002 -2.56 17.21 -14.57
N MET A 1003 -1.75 16.15 -14.65
CA MET A 1003 -1.97 14.91 -13.90
C MET A 1003 -1.14 15.01 -12.63
N LEU A 1004 -1.78 15.13 -11.47
CA LEU A 1004 -1.13 15.25 -10.17
C LEU A 1004 -1.14 13.89 -9.46
N SER A 1005 -0.04 13.48 -8.85
CA SER A 1005 0.11 12.21 -8.15
C SER A 1005 0.62 12.47 -6.72
N LEU A 1006 -0.09 11.95 -5.71
CA LEU A 1006 0.24 12.07 -4.28
C LEU A 1006 0.35 10.67 -3.63
N PRO A 1007 1.27 10.45 -2.69
CA PRO A 1007 1.50 9.13 -2.11
C PRO A 1007 0.40 8.75 -1.10
N TYR A 1008 0.38 7.49 -0.65
CA TYR A 1008 -0.24 7.17 0.63
C TYR A 1008 0.35 8.04 1.76
N ALA A 1009 -0.45 8.34 2.80
CA ALA A 1009 -0.04 9.18 3.92
C ALA A 1009 0.47 10.59 3.53
N TYR A 1010 -0.09 11.20 2.48
CA TYR A 1010 0.26 12.56 2.08
C TYR A 1010 0.09 13.55 3.26
N GLY A 1011 1.18 14.23 3.60
CA GLY A 1011 1.27 15.11 4.76
C GLY A 1011 1.14 16.59 4.40
N GLU A 1012 1.55 17.44 5.34
CA GLU A 1012 1.54 18.90 5.13
C GLU A 1012 2.39 19.29 3.93
N ARG A 1013 3.59 18.70 3.85
CA ARG A 1013 4.56 18.87 2.76
C ARG A 1013 3.96 18.57 1.39
N GLU A 1014 3.19 17.51 1.29
CA GLU A 1014 2.58 17.02 0.05
C GLU A 1014 1.36 17.87 -0.36
N ILE A 1015 0.50 18.27 0.60
CA ILE A 1015 -0.65 19.16 0.36
C ILE A 1015 -0.16 20.57 -0.02
N ASP A 1016 0.80 21.13 0.72
CA ASP A 1016 1.48 22.40 0.42
C ASP A 1016 2.07 22.43 -0.99
N TRP A 1017 2.65 21.30 -1.42
CA TRP A 1017 3.25 21.17 -2.74
C TRP A 1017 2.18 21.04 -3.83
N ALA A 1018 1.13 20.25 -3.59
CA ALA A 1018 -0.04 20.17 -4.46
C ALA A 1018 -0.71 21.54 -4.67
N GLU A 1019 -0.92 22.30 -3.58
CA GLU A 1019 -1.51 23.64 -3.60
C GLU A 1019 -0.69 24.60 -4.49
N ARG A 1020 0.64 24.61 -4.34
CA ARG A 1020 1.55 25.38 -5.19
C ARG A 1020 1.56 24.92 -6.65
N VAL A 1021 1.52 23.61 -6.90
CA VAL A 1021 1.53 23.05 -8.27
C VAL A 1021 0.24 23.37 -9.01
N VAL A 1022 -0.93 23.24 -8.36
CA VAL A 1022 -2.24 23.59 -8.95
C VAL A 1022 -2.35 25.10 -9.17
N ALA A 1023 -1.98 25.93 -8.19
CA ALA A 1023 -2.01 27.38 -8.31
C ALA A 1023 -1.06 27.94 -9.39
N ALA A 1024 0.01 27.22 -9.73
CA ALA A 1024 0.93 27.56 -10.82
C ALA A 1024 0.40 27.22 -12.22
N HIS A 1025 -0.65 26.40 -12.35
CA HIS A 1025 -1.19 25.90 -13.62
C HIS A 1025 -2.72 26.13 -13.77
N PRO A 1026 -3.23 27.36 -13.59
CA PRO A 1026 -4.67 27.66 -13.62
C PRO A 1026 -5.29 27.50 -15.02
N ASP A 1027 -4.47 27.37 -16.06
CA ASP A 1027 -4.83 27.16 -17.48
C ASP A 1027 -5.04 25.67 -17.84
N ARG A 1028 -4.87 24.74 -16.89
CA ARG A 1028 -4.90 23.29 -17.12
C ARG A 1028 -5.98 22.60 -16.31
N ASN A 1029 -6.66 21.62 -16.92
CA ASN A 1029 -7.57 20.73 -16.19
C ASN A 1029 -6.74 19.79 -15.30
N VAL A 1030 -6.97 19.80 -13.99
CA VAL A 1030 -6.25 18.98 -13.02
C VAL A 1030 -7.03 17.69 -12.76
N VAL A 1031 -6.36 16.56 -12.93
CA VAL A 1031 -6.79 15.26 -12.42
C VAL A 1031 -5.84 14.88 -11.29
N VAL A 1032 -6.36 14.74 -10.08
CA VAL A 1032 -5.60 14.29 -8.91
C VAL A 1032 -5.68 12.77 -8.82
N SER A 1033 -4.54 12.11 -8.62
CA SER A 1033 -4.42 10.69 -8.29
C SER A 1033 -3.75 10.59 -6.92
N THR A 1034 -4.29 9.78 -6.04
CA THR A 1034 -3.75 9.51 -4.71
C THR A 1034 -4.06 8.07 -4.32
N HIS A 1035 -3.34 7.47 -3.37
CA HIS A 1035 -3.68 6.11 -2.95
C HIS A 1035 -4.99 6.09 -2.15
N GLU A 1036 -5.13 6.94 -1.12
CA GLU A 1036 -6.32 7.05 -0.27
C GLU A 1036 -7.08 8.37 -0.51
N HIS A 1037 -8.38 8.31 -0.82
CA HIS A 1037 -9.24 9.51 -0.85
C HIS A 1037 -10.70 9.23 -0.45
N LEU A 1038 -11.34 8.22 -1.05
CA LEU A 1038 -12.69 7.80 -0.66
C LEU A 1038 -12.66 6.51 0.17
N SER A 1039 -13.79 6.18 0.79
CA SER A 1039 -14.17 4.83 1.17
C SER A 1039 -15.08 4.20 0.10
N PRO A 1040 -15.06 2.87 -0.09
CA PRO A 1040 -15.89 2.19 -1.07
C PRO A 1040 -17.36 2.29 -0.67
N LYS A 1041 -18.25 2.26 -1.67
CA LYS A 1041 -19.68 2.07 -1.42
C LYS A 1041 -19.89 0.71 -0.74
N LEU A 1042 -20.77 0.70 0.26
CA LEU A 1042 -21.22 -0.48 0.99
C LEU A 1042 -22.68 -0.80 0.62
N ARG A 1043 -23.12 -2.02 0.93
CA ARG A 1043 -24.51 -2.48 0.69
C ARG A 1043 -25.58 -1.49 1.17
N ASP A 1044 -25.40 -0.93 2.36
CA ASP A 1044 -26.38 -0.07 3.04
C ASP A 1044 -25.91 1.39 3.20
N ALA A 1045 -24.78 1.79 2.59
CA ALA A 1045 -24.23 3.16 2.69
C ALA A 1045 -23.44 3.56 1.43
N PRO A 1046 -23.56 4.82 0.95
CA PRO A 1046 -22.76 5.31 -0.17
C PRO A 1046 -21.29 5.48 0.20
N ALA A 1047 -20.43 5.61 -0.82
CA ALA A 1047 -19.05 6.06 -0.69
C ALA A 1047 -18.98 7.44 0.01
N GLN A 1048 -17.92 7.67 0.77
CA GLN A 1048 -17.67 8.90 1.53
C GLN A 1048 -16.19 9.29 1.39
N ARG A 1049 -15.81 10.55 1.66
CA ARG A 1049 -14.39 10.90 1.78
C ARG A 1049 -13.79 10.20 2.99
N SER A 1050 -12.54 9.74 2.87
CA SER A 1050 -11.81 9.14 3.99
C SER A 1050 -11.26 10.25 4.88
N SER A 1051 -11.95 10.57 5.97
CA SER A 1051 -11.48 11.50 7.00
C SER A 1051 -11.46 10.89 8.41
N SER A 1052 -11.60 9.57 8.51
CA SER A 1052 -11.58 8.82 9.77
C SER A 1052 -10.86 7.46 9.69
N SER A 1053 -10.09 7.23 8.63
CA SER A 1053 -9.17 6.08 8.56
C SER A 1053 -8.17 6.10 9.72
N ARG A 1054 -7.80 4.91 10.19
CA ARG A 1054 -7.11 4.71 11.46
C ARG A 1054 -5.73 5.38 11.58
N TRP A 1055 -5.10 5.70 10.44
CA TRP A 1055 -3.67 5.99 10.38
C TRP A 1055 -3.34 7.43 9.97
N VAL A 1056 -3.80 7.90 8.79
CA VAL A 1056 -3.20 9.09 8.14
C VAL A 1056 -4.14 9.95 7.28
N SER A 1057 -5.43 9.63 7.15
CA SER A 1057 -6.22 10.19 6.03
C SER A 1057 -6.57 11.67 6.18
N ARG A 1058 -6.34 12.44 5.09
CA ARG A 1058 -6.56 13.90 5.01
C ARG A 1058 -7.40 14.30 3.79
N ALA A 1059 -8.33 13.44 3.35
CA ALA A 1059 -9.16 13.69 2.16
C ALA A 1059 -10.00 14.98 2.25
N ASP A 1060 -10.57 15.28 3.42
CA ASP A 1060 -11.33 16.51 3.65
C ASP A 1060 -10.43 17.77 3.59
N GLU A 1061 -9.15 17.68 3.93
CA GLU A 1061 -8.22 18.80 3.84
C GLU A 1061 -7.64 18.99 2.43
N LEU A 1062 -7.30 17.90 1.74
CA LEU A 1062 -6.99 17.93 0.31
C LEU A 1062 -8.17 18.52 -0.47
N TRP A 1063 -9.40 18.18 -0.08
CA TRP A 1063 -10.63 18.75 -0.61
C TRP A 1063 -10.72 20.26 -0.34
N ASP A 1064 -10.65 20.71 0.92
CA ASP A 1064 -10.83 22.11 1.30
C ASP A 1064 -9.70 23.05 0.84
N ARG A 1065 -8.46 22.55 0.69
CA ARG A 1065 -7.28 23.36 0.27
C ARG A 1065 -6.99 23.31 -1.22
N VAL A 1066 -7.06 22.13 -1.84
CA VAL A 1066 -6.56 21.91 -3.21
C VAL A 1066 -7.69 21.70 -4.20
N VAL A 1067 -8.69 20.87 -3.89
CA VAL A 1067 -9.76 20.53 -4.85
C VAL A 1067 -10.80 21.65 -4.95
N ALA A 1068 -11.58 21.88 -3.89
CA ALA A 1068 -12.73 22.76 -3.90
C ALA A 1068 -12.44 24.24 -4.27
N PRO A 1069 -11.31 24.86 -3.87
CA PRO A 1069 -11.02 26.26 -4.22
C PRO A 1069 -10.63 26.47 -5.70
N ASN A 1070 -10.14 25.43 -6.37
CA ASN A 1070 -9.47 25.56 -7.66
C ASN A 1070 -10.36 25.01 -8.79
N ARG A 1071 -11.13 25.89 -9.45
CA ARG A 1071 -12.13 25.55 -10.50
C ARG A 1071 -11.65 24.61 -11.60
N ASN A 1072 -10.34 24.52 -11.79
CA ASN A 1072 -9.70 23.68 -12.80
C ASN A 1072 -9.45 22.24 -12.36
N VAL A 1073 -9.67 21.88 -11.09
CA VAL A 1073 -9.68 20.46 -10.66
C VAL A 1073 -11.00 19.83 -11.07
N ILE A 1074 -10.93 18.78 -11.88
CA ILE A 1074 -12.11 18.12 -12.46
C ILE A 1074 -12.36 16.72 -11.91
N ALA A 1075 -11.31 16.04 -11.45
CA ALA A 1075 -11.41 14.68 -10.94
C ALA A 1075 -10.37 14.34 -9.87
N VAL A 1076 -10.75 13.45 -8.95
CA VAL A 1076 -9.86 12.78 -7.98
C VAL A 1076 -10.00 11.26 -8.14
N LEU A 1077 -8.89 10.54 -8.22
CA LEU A 1077 -8.82 9.08 -8.43
C LEU A 1077 -8.07 8.42 -7.26
N SER A 1078 -8.58 7.29 -6.76
CA SER A 1078 -8.02 6.56 -5.60
C SER A 1078 -8.25 5.04 -5.63
N GLY A 1079 -7.49 4.33 -4.78
CA GLY A 1079 -7.57 2.89 -4.51
C GLY A 1079 -7.62 2.61 -3.01
N HIS A 1080 -6.70 1.80 -2.48
CA HIS A 1080 -6.46 1.51 -1.05
C HIS A 1080 -7.55 0.71 -0.32
N PHE A 1081 -8.83 1.03 -0.52
CA PHE A 1081 -9.94 0.39 0.20
C PHE A 1081 -10.77 -0.53 -0.71
N HIS A 1082 -10.60 -1.83 -0.49
CA HIS A 1082 -11.12 -2.94 -1.30
C HIS A 1082 -12.58 -2.74 -1.78
N GLY A 1083 -12.78 -2.42 -3.06
CA GLY A 1083 -14.10 -2.14 -3.61
C GLY A 1083 -14.12 -1.09 -4.72
N ILE A 1084 -15.30 -0.55 -4.99
CA ILE A 1084 -15.52 0.60 -5.88
C ILE A 1084 -16.38 1.65 -5.19
N GLY A 1085 -16.21 2.91 -5.58
CA GLY A 1085 -16.96 4.04 -5.07
C GLY A 1085 -16.91 5.25 -6.00
N GLN A 1086 -17.91 6.12 -5.90
CA GLN A 1086 -17.95 7.40 -6.60
C GLN A 1086 -18.69 8.46 -5.78
N ILE A 1087 -18.26 9.71 -5.91
CA ILE A 1087 -18.96 10.93 -5.49
C ILE A 1087 -18.92 11.92 -6.66
N THR A 1088 -19.97 12.71 -6.84
CA THR A 1088 -19.92 13.92 -7.67
C THR A 1088 -20.38 15.09 -6.81
N THR A 1089 -19.59 16.15 -6.76
CA THR A 1089 -19.94 17.38 -6.04
C THR A 1089 -20.18 18.50 -7.04
N GLU A 1090 -21.43 18.95 -7.17
CA GLU A 1090 -21.82 20.13 -7.96
C GLU A 1090 -21.35 21.43 -7.29
N ASP A 1091 -21.02 22.46 -8.09
CA ASP A 1091 -20.63 23.81 -7.62
C ASP A 1091 -19.55 23.80 -6.50
N ALA A 1092 -18.53 22.94 -6.61
CA ALA A 1092 -17.51 22.75 -5.57
C ALA A 1092 -16.80 24.06 -5.17
N GLY A 1093 -16.58 24.25 -3.86
CA GLY A 1093 -16.11 25.51 -3.29
C GLY A 1093 -17.12 26.67 -3.35
N GLY A 1094 -18.35 26.42 -3.80
CA GLY A 1094 -19.34 27.45 -4.10
C GLY A 1094 -19.09 28.16 -5.44
N LEU A 1095 -18.35 27.52 -6.35
CA LEU A 1095 -17.95 28.07 -7.66
C LEU A 1095 -18.89 27.54 -8.76
N PRO A 1096 -19.74 28.38 -9.40
CA PRO A 1096 -20.76 27.89 -10.34
C PRO A 1096 -20.20 27.07 -11.52
N GLY A 1097 -20.69 25.84 -11.71
CA GLY A 1097 -20.24 24.87 -12.70
C GLY A 1097 -18.87 24.26 -12.44
N HIS A 1098 -18.37 24.33 -11.19
CA HIS A 1098 -17.19 23.60 -10.73
C HIS A 1098 -17.60 22.21 -10.25
N ASP A 1099 -18.03 21.37 -11.18
CA ASP A 1099 -18.49 20.03 -10.84
C ASP A 1099 -17.27 19.08 -10.83
N VAL A 1100 -17.07 18.37 -9.72
CA VAL A 1100 -15.91 17.49 -9.49
C VAL A 1100 -16.36 16.06 -9.29
N VAL A 1101 -15.73 15.11 -10.01
CA VAL A 1101 -15.96 13.66 -9.82
C VAL A 1101 -14.83 13.03 -9.01
N GLU A 1102 -15.17 12.31 -7.95
CA GLU A 1102 -14.22 11.62 -7.08
C GLU A 1102 -14.49 10.12 -7.21
N LEU A 1103 -13.47 9.35 -7.61
CA LEU A 1103 -13.59 7.93 -7.90
C LEU A 1103 -12.66 7.09 -7.02
N LEU A 1104 -13.18 5.95 -6.60
CA LEU A 1104 -12.39 4.87 -6.01
C LEU A 1104 -12.57 3.60 -6.83
N ALA A 1105 -11.45 2.94 -7.09
CA ALA A 1105 -11.37 1.57 -7.59
C ALA A 1105 -10.22 0.87 -6.88
N ASP A 1106 -10.50 -0.27 -6.26
CA ASP A 1106 -9.52 -1.22 -5.73
C ASP A 1106 -10.08 -2.64 -5.94
N TYR A 1107 -9.43 -3.39 -6.82
CA TYR A 1107 -9.88 -4.74 -7.19
C TYR A 1107 -9.14 -5.86 -6.46
N GLN A 1108 -8.29 -5.56 -5.47
CA GLN A 1108 -7.39 -6.53 -4.85
C GLN A 1108 -8.11 -7.71 -4.17
N GLU A 1109 -9.31 -7.50 -3.62
CA GLU A 1109 -10.13 -8.60 -3.06
C GLU A 1109 -11.16 -9.21 -4.04
N PHE A 1110 -11.30 -8.68 -5.26
CA PHE A 1110 -12.19 -9.31 -6.24
C PHE A 1110 -11.59 -10.67 -6.66
N ARG A 1111 -12.43 -11.69 -6.80
CA ARG A 1111 -12.00 -13.05 -7.11
C ARG A 1111 -12.58 -13.56 -8.40
N THR A 1112 -11.75 -14.22 -9.22
CA THR A 1112 -12.26 -15.05 -10.32
C THR A 1112 -13.24 -16.10 -9.77
N HIS A 1113 -14.09 -16.70 -10.62
CA HIS A 1113 -15.03 -17.74 -10.19
C HIS A 1113 -14.37 -19.04 -9.62
N THR A 1114 -13.03 -19.10 -9.54
CA THR A 1114 -12.28 -20.13 -8.79
C THR A 1114 -11.44 -19.55 -7.63
N GLY A 1115 -11.76 -18.36 -7.13
CA GLY A 1115 -11.18 -17.81 -5.89
C GLY A 1115 -9.80 -17.17 -6.02
N GLN A 1116 -9.29 -16.93 -7.22
CA GLN A 1116 -7.98 -16.29 -7.44
C GLN A 1116 -8.08 -14.76 -7.43
N ARG A 1117 -7.12 -14.06 -6.80
CA ARG A 1117 -6.87 -12.60 -6.98
C ARG A 1117 -6.17 -12.33 -8.33
N ALA A 1118 -6.78 -12.81 -9.42
CA ALA A 1118 -6.25 -12.78 -10.78
C ALA A 1118 -7.31 -12.21 -11.74
N THR A 1119 -8.00 -11.16 -11.28
CA THR A 1119 -9.15 -10.55 -11.96
C THR A 1119 -8.72 -9.53 -13.00
N GLY A 1120 -7.70 -8.71 -12.71
CA GLY A 1120 -7.16 -7.73 -13.64
C GLY A 1120 -8.21 -6.75 -14.15
N PHE A 1121 -8.87 -6.04 -13.22
CA PHE A 1121 -9.84 -5.00 -13.54
C PHE A 1121 -9.15 -3.63 -13.51
N GLN A 1122 -9.43 -2.83 -14.53
CA GLN A 1122 -9.00 -1.43 -14.64
C GLN A 1122 -10.16 -0.57 -15.15
N ARG A 1123 -10.01 0.75 -15.09
CA ARG A 1123 -11.01 1.71 -15.60
C ARG A 1123 -10.48 2.49 -16.79
N LEU A 1124 -11.38 2.79 -17.73
CA LEU A 1124 -11.16 3.77 -18.79
C LEU A 1124 -12.12 4.95 -18.59
N LEU A 1125 -11.56 6.16 -18.47
CA LEU A 1125 -12.30 7.41 -18.44
C LEU A 1125 -12.29 8.01 -19.85
N GLN A 1126 -13.45 8.24 -20.45
CA GLN A 1126 -13.59 8.65 -21.85
C GLN A 1126 -14.29 10.02 -21.94
N LEU A 1127 -13.56 11.04 -22.40
CA LEU A 1127 -13.89 12.46 -22.19
C LEU A 1127 -14.40 13.13 -23.48
N ASP A 1128 -15.64 13.62 -23.49
CA ASP A 1128 -16.17 14.51 -24.53
C ASP A 1128 -16.14 15.97 -24.06
N LEU A 1129 -15.10 16.72 -24.47
CA LEU A 1129 -14.81 18.06 -23.96
C LEU A 1129 -15.93 19.06 -24.24
N ALA A 1130 -16.65 18.89 -25.36
CA ALA A 1130 -17.69 19.81 -25.80
C ALA A 1130 -19.06 19.60 -25.14
N SER A 1131 -19.33 18.43 -24.55
CA SER A 1131 -20.51 18.19 -23.69
C SER A 1131 -20.21 18.31 -22.20
N GLY A 1132 -18.94 18.18 -21.80
CA GLY A 1132 -18.55 18.07 -20.40
C GLY A 1132 -18.69 16.66 -19.84
N THR A 1133 -18.91 15.63 -20.66
CA THR A 1133 -19.12 14.25 -20.20
C THR A 1133 -17.80 13.51 -19.98
N ILE A 1134 -17.71 12.81 -18.85
CA ILE A 1134 -16.75 11.71 -18.60
C ILE A 1134 -17.58 10.42 -18.53
N ALA A 1135 -17.46 9.53 -19.51
CA ALA A 1135 -17.88 8.14 -19.34
C ALA A 1135 -16.80 7.37 -18.57
N VAL A 1136 -17.21 6.46 -17.70
CA VAL A 1136 -16.32 5.62 -16.89
C VAL A 1136 -16.75 4.17 -17.07
N ASP A 1137 -15.87 3.37 -17.66
CA ASP A 1137 -16.07 1.94 -17.93
C ASP A 1137 -15.08 1.11 -17.10
N THR A 1138 -15.58 0.08 -16.40
CA THR A 1138 -14.76 -0.90 -15.67
C THR A 1138 -14.67 -2.20 -16.47
N PHE A 1139 -13.45 -2.67 -16.78
CA PHE A 1139 -13.25 -3.85 -17.61
C PHE A 1139 -12.02 -4.67 -17.22
N SER A 1140 -12.01 -5.94 -17.60
CA SER A 1140 -10.89 -6.87 -17.46
C SER A 1140 -10.57 -7.54 -18.79
N THR A 1141 -9.29 -7.53 -19.14
CA THR A 1141 -8.73 -8.19 -20.33
C THR A 1141 -8.69 -9.70 -20.14
N GLN A 1142 -8.02 -10.15 -19.07
CA GLN A 1142 -7.90 -11.54 -18.60
C GLN A 1142 -9.25 -12.26 -18.49
N LEU A 1143 -10.26 -11.62 -17.89
CA LEU A 1143 -11.61 -12.21 -17.74
C LEU A 1143 -12.52 -11.97 -18.94
N LYS A 1144 -12.16 -11.04 -19.84
CA LYS A 1144 -13.01 -10.54 -20.93
C LYS A 1144 -14.37 -10.03 -20.43
N ALA A 1145 -14.34 -9.40 -19.26
CA ALA A 1145 -15.51 -8.92 -18.54
C ALA A 1145 -15.58 -7.38 -18.57
N THR A 1146 -16.79 -6.85 -18.52
CA THR A 1146 -17.09 -5.40 -18.58
C THR A 1146 -17.92 -4.95 -17.37
N ALA A 1147 -17.78 -5.69 -16.27
CA ALA A 1147 -18.32 -5.39 -14.95
C ALA A 1147 -17.50 -6.17 -13.90
N SER A 1148 -17.15 -5.53 -12.79
CA SER A 1148 -16.42 -6.13 -11.67
C SER A 1148 -17.34 -6.75 -10.62
N TYR A 1149 -18.58 -6.25 -10.46
CA TYR A 1149 -19.51 -6.73 -9.44
C TYR A 1149 -19.78 -8.27 -9.42
N PRO A 1150 -19.74 -9.03 -10.54
CA PRO A 1150 -19.87 -10.50 -10.51
C PRO A 1150 -18.70 -11.24 -9.83
N TYR A 1151 -17.67 -10.51 -9.41
CA TYR A 1151 -16.44 -11.00 -8.80
C TYR A 1151 -16.21 -10.44 -7.37
N ASP A 1152 -17.17 -9.66 -6.83
CA ASP A 1152 -17.27 -9.25 -5.41
C ASP A 1152 -17.75 -10.46 -4.57
N TYR A 1153 -16.86 -11.07 -3.79
CA TYR A 1153 -16.91 -12.53 -3.55
C TYR A 1153 -17.44 -13.01 -2.17
N GLU A 1154 -18.20 -14.12 -2.14
CA GLU A 1154 -18.73 -14.76 -0.92
C GLU A 1154 -17.75 -15.76 -0.26
N GLN A 1155 -17.39 -15.54 1.01
CA GLN A 1155 -16.43 -16.36 1.77
C GLN A 1155 -16.76 -17.88 1.81
N PHE A 1156 -15.75 -18.74 1.58
CA PHE A 1156 -15.88 -20.20 1.65
C PHE A 1156 -16.07 -20.80 3.07
N LEU A 1157 -15.71 -20.07 4.12
CA LEU A 1157 -15.58 -20.54 5.51
C LEU A 1157 -15.93 -19.44 6.51
N ALA A 1158 -17.22 -19.28 6.87
CA ALA A 1158 -17.68 -18.30 7.86
C ALA A 1158 -16.74 -18.14 9.07
N ASP A 1159 -16.37 -16.89 9.41
CA ASP A 1159 -15.63 -16.57 10.63
C ASP A 1159 -16.29 -17.24 11.86
N ASN A 1160 -15.47 -17.90 12.68
CA ASN A 1160 -15.91 -18.60 13.89
C ASN A 1160 -15.50 -17.89 15.19
N GLY A 1161 -14.85 -16.73 15.10
CA GLY A 1161 -14.39 -15.94 16.24
C GLY A 1161 -13.15 -16.50 16.93
N SER A 1162 -12.24 -17.14 16.18
CA SER A 1162 -10.99 -17.69 16.73
C SER A 1162 -9.76 -17.30 15.90
N ASP A 1163 -8.95 -16.43 16.48
CA ASP A 1163 -7.68 -15.88 15.95
C ASP A 1163 -6.66 -16.94 15.50
N ALA A 1164 -6.80 -18.18 15.97
CA ALA A 1164 -5.92 -19.31 15.65
C ALA A 1164 -6.53 -20.29 14.62
N SER A 1165 -7.64 -19.92 13.97
CA SER A 1165 -8.34 -20.78 13.01
C SER A 1165 -8.21 -20.25 11.57
N PRO A 1166 -8.04 -21.13 10.55
CA PRO A 1166 -7.81 -20.66 9.18
C PRO A 1166 -8.95 -19.90 8.49
N SER A 1167 -10.14 -19.75 9.09
CA SER A 1167 -11.16 -18.81 8.59
C SER A 1167 -10.83 -17.34 8.91
N ASN A 1168 -9.89 -17.12 9.84
CA ASN A 1168 -9.56 -15.81 10.39
C ASN A 1168 -8.26 -15.25 9.79
N ASP A 1169 -7.49 -16.06 9.06
CA ASP A 1169 -6.46 -15.59 8.12
C ASP A 1169 -7.13 -14.73 7.03
N ARG A 1170 -6.49 -13.61 6.60
CA ARG A 1170 -7.05 -12.66 5.61
C ARG A 1170 -7.61 -13.23 4.30
N PRO A 1171 -7.04 -14.26 3.63
CA PRO A 1171 -7.62 -14.78 2.38
C PRO A 1171 -9.03 -15.33 2.56
N TRP A 1172 -9.43 -15.55 3.81
CA TRP A 1172 -10.76 -15.97 4.18
C TRP A 1172 -11.50 -14.84 4.92
N ASN A 1173 -10.88 -14.09 5.83
CA ASN A 1173 -11.55 -13.18 6.77
C ASN A 1173 -12.14 -11.86 6.17
N VAL A 1174 -12.91 -11.97 5.08
CA VAL A 1174 -13.58 -10.89 4.35
C VAL A 1174 -15.09 -10.85 4.68
N ILE A 1175 -15.47 -11.23 5.90
CA ILE A 1175 -16.77 -10.89 6.51
C ILE A 1175 -16.57 -9.80 7.58
N ALA A 1176 -15.95 -8.69 7.16
CA ALA A 1176 -16.42 -7.40 7.63
C ALA A 1176 -17.86 -7.23 7.12
N ALA A 1177 -18.78 -6.75 7.97
CA ALA A 1177 -20.20 -6.75 7.62
C ALA A 1177 -20.51 -5.80 6.44
N GLY A 1178 -21.06 -6.34 5.36
CA GLY A 1178 -21.53 -5.56 4.21
C GLY A 1178 -20.61 -5.56 2.97
N THR A 1179 -19.66 -6.49 2.88
CA THR A 1179 -18.73 -6.67 1.73
C THR A 1179 -19.31 -7.37 0.50
N GLN A 1180 -20.57 -7.83 0.53
CA GLN A 1180 -21.23 -8.61 -0.53
C GLN A 1180 -22.54 -7.94 -0.98
N ASP A 1181 -22.93 -8.15 -2.24
CA ASP A 1181 -24.02 -7.42 -2.93
C ASP A 1181 -23.85 -5.89 -2.87
N ARG A 1182 -22.62 -5.36 -2.85
CA ARG A 1182 -22.36 -3.91 -2.75
C ARG A 1182 -22.66 -3.16 -4.05
N TYR A 1183 -22.48 -3.85 -5.18
CA TYR A 1183 -22.33 -3.24 -6.50
C TYR A 1183 -23.31 -3.82 -7.52
N GLY A 1184 -23.60 -3.04 -8.54
CA GLY A 1184 -24.27 -3.45 -9.76
C GLY A 1184 -23.78 -2.64 -10.95
N ASP A 1185 -24.43 -2.77 -12.10
CA ASP A 1185 -23.94 -2.26 -13.38
C ASP A 1185 -23.56 -0.75 -13.33
N ALA A 1186 -24.38 0.05 -12.63
CA ALA A 1186 -24.19 1.51 -12.49
C ALA A 1186 -23.04 1.96 -11.57
N ASP A 1187 -22.34 1.02 -10.91
CA ASP A 1187 -21.09 1.30 -10.18
C ASP A 1187 -19.84 0.99 -11.04
N ASP A 1188 -20.00 0.12 -12.04
CA ASP A 1188 -18.96 -0.29 -12.99
C ASP A 1188 -18.95 0.57 -14.26
N GLU A 1189 -20.14 0.99 -14.74
CA GLU A 1189 -20.37 1.73 -15.99
C GLU A 1189 -21.31 2.92 -15.75
N PHE A 1190 -20.83 4.16 -15.94
CA PHE A 1190 -21.61 5.39 -15.70
C PHE A 1190 -21.03 6.63 -16.39
N THR A 1191 -21.80 7.73 -16.40
CA THR A 1191 -21.34 9.05 -16.90
C THR A 1191 -21.39 10.12 -15.81
N ALA A 1192 -20.29 10.83 -15.60
CA ALA A 1192 -20.21 12.07 -14.83
C ALA A 1192 -20.16 13.31 -15.75
N HIS A 1193 -20.40 14.50 -15.19
CA HIS A 1193 -20.32 15.78 -15.91
C HIS A 1193 -19.40 16.77 -15.17
N VAL A 1194 -18.55 17.48 -15.92
CA VAL A 1194 -17.59 18.49 -15.43
C VAL A 1194 -17.43 19.62 -16.46
N THR A 1195 -16.98 20.82 -16.05
CA THR A 1195 -16.72 21.94 -16.99
C THR A 1195 -15.23 22.03 -17.36
N PHE A 1196 -14.84 21.47 -18.51
CA PHE A 1196 -13.47 21.53 -19.00
C PHE A 1196 -13.02 22.92 -19.49
N GLN A 1197 -11.73 23.22 -19.30
CA GLN A 1197 -10.96 24.17 -20.11
C GLN A 1197 -10.50 23.49 -21.41
N TYR A 1198 -10.74 24.11 -22.56
CA TYR A 1198 -10.36 23.58 -23.89
C TYR A 1198 -10.43 24.67 -24.95
N ALA A 1199 -9.69 24.50 -26.04
CA ALA A 1199 -9.72 25.42 -27.18
C ALA A 1199 -11.12 25.47 -27.83
N LYS A 1200 -11.70 26.67 -27.87
CA LYS A 1200 -12.97 27.01 -28.51
C LYS A 1200 -12.75 28.13 -29.53
N ARG A 1201 -13.41 28.06 -30.68
CA ARG A 1201 -13.14 28.94 -31.82
C ARG A 1201 -14.34 29.16 -32.74
N VAL A 1202 -14.59 30.42 -33.09
CA VAL A 1202 -15.51 30.82 -34.17
C VAL A 1202 -14.76 31.66 -35.19
N ALA A 1203 -14.52 31.10 -36.39
CA ALA A 1203 -13.93 31.81 -37.52
C ALA A 1203 -14.91 31.83 -38.70
N THR A 1204 -15.41 33.02 -39.06
CA THR A 1204 -16.42 33.18 -40.14
C THR A 1204 -15.76 33.31 -41.52
N THR A 1205 -16.08 32.40 -42.45
CA THR A 1205 -15.66 32.48 -43.87
C THR A 1205 -16.76 32.99 -44.79
N GLY A 1206 -18.01 33.10 -44.32
CA GLY A 1206 -19.05 33.82 -45.07
C GLY A 1206 -20.42 33.85 -44.41
N LEU A 1207 -21.21 34.87 -44.75
CA LEU A 1207 -22.62 35.00 -44.39
C LEU A 1207 -23.46 35.16 -45.67
N THR A 1208 -24.63 34.54 -45.67
CA THR A 1208 -25.52 34.47 -46.84
C THR A 1208 -26.98 34.67 -46.44
N THR A 1209 -27.77 35.22 -47.37
CA THR A 1209 -29.21 35.34 -47.23
C THR A 1209 -29.91 34.78 -48.47
N ALA A 1210 -31.07 34.16 -48.26
CA ALA A 1210 -31.93 33.69 -49.33
C ALA A 1210 -33.39 34.08 -49.06
N GLY A 1211 -34.13 34.39 -50.12
CA GLY A 1211 -35.59 34.57 -50.03
C GLY A 1211 -36.29 33.30 -49.56
N PRO A 1212 -37.59 33.36 -49.20
CA PRO A 1212 -38.29 32.20 -48.69
C PRO A 1212 -38.26 31.04 -49.69
N ALA A 1213 -37.98 29.84 -49.19
CA ALA A 1213 -37.97 28.64 -50.00
C ALA A 1213 -39.34 28.47 -50.70
N LYS A 1214 -39.34 28.29 -52.02
CA LYS A 1214 -40.55 27.81 -52.70
C LYS A 1214 -40.88 26.42 -52.13
N PRO A 1215 -42.15 26.14 -51.77
CA PRO A 1215 -42.53 24.81 -51.30
C PRO A 1215 -42.19 23.78 -52.38
N SER A 1216 -41.70 22.62 -51.98
CA SER A 1216 -41.32 21.59 -52.93
C SER A 1216 -42.57 20.92 -53.50
N THR A 1217 -42.47 20.34 -54.70
CA THR A 1217 -43.56 19.56 -55.29
C THR A 1217 -43.85 18.25 -54.57
N ARG A 1218 -43.05 17.86 -53.55
CA ARG A 1218 -43.37 16.75 -52.63
C ARG A 1218 -44.36 17.15 -51.53
N ASP A 1219 -44.38 18.41 -51.11
CA ASP A 1219 -45.18 18.88 -49.96
C ASP A 1219 -46.69 18.98 -50.29
N LEU A 1220 -47.06 18.89 -51.57
CA LEU A 1220 -48.45 18.92 -52.05
C LEU A 1220 -49.14 17.54 -52.11
N ALA A 1221 -48.46 16.47 -51.70
CA ALA A 1221 -48.98 15.09 -51.80
C ALA A 1221 -49.81 14.61 -50.59
N LEU A 1222 -49.95 15.42 -49.53
CA LEU A 1222 -50.64 15.06 -48.28
C LEU A 1222 -51.78 16.03 -47.93
N LEU A 1223 -52.83 16.03 -48.74
CA LEU A 1223 -54.14 16.59 -48.37
C LEU A 1223 -55.19 15.46 -48.35
N PRO A 1224 -55.92 15.25 -47.23
CA PRO A 1224 -56.87 14.15 -47.13
C PRO A 1224 -58.12 14.43 -47.98
N THR A 1225 -58.37 13.58 -48.97
CA THR A 1225 -59.61 13.65 -49.77
C THR A 1225 -60.79 13.16 -48.96
N THR A 1226 -61.59 14.09 -48.41
CA THR A 1226 -62.86 13.76 -47.77
C THR A 1226 -63.87 13.26 -48.81
N ARG A 1227 -64.51 12.11 -48.52
CA ARG A 1227 -65.68 11.60 -49.26
C ARG A 1227 -66.88 11.53 -48.31
N PRO A 1228 -68.09 11.95 -48.73
CA PRO A 1228 -69.23 12.02 -47.83
C PRO A 1228 -70.08 10.75 -47.83
N GLY A 1229 -70.56 10.35 -46.64
CA GLY A 1229 -72.00 10.06 -46.48
C GLY A 1229 -72.45 8.67 -46.01
N ARG A 1230 -73.15 8.72 -44.86
CA ARG A 1230 -74.33 7.94 -44.44
C ARG A 1230 -74.18 6.53 -43.83
N SER A 1231 -75.16 6.29 -42.94
CA SER A 1231 -75.52 5.08 -42.16
C SER A 1231 -74.38 4.46 -41.36
#